data_AF-A0A0L0DVH0-F1
#
_entry.id   AF-A0A0L0DVH0-F1
#
_cell.length_a   1.000
_cell.length_b   1.000
_cell.length_c   1.000
_cell.angle_alpha   90.00
_cell.angle_beta   90.00
_cell.angle_gamma   90.00
#
_symmetry.space_group_name_H-M   'P 1'
#
loop_
_entity.id
_entity.type
_entity.pdbx_description
1 polymer ?
#
loop_
_entity_poly.entity_id
_entity_poly.type
_entity_poly.pdbx_seq_one_letter_code
_entity_poly.pdbx_strand_id
1 'polypeptide(L)'
;MAYEATDASLLRAEAAYLAGRVWHVRKDYTQANEFYKHAVMLRPNYPLALYAAAQMNVHRNHLTKALDGLRRLLKYAPNNFEALVFIGSLYARQQKRADALKALRAALALEPDHVETLIEYAQLIDSHSPAEALAAYTKAYDALVAGPGGAERIPAALHNNIGILQGVLGEFEAAEASFSAAYAALGMPDKPFAPLNRTVTFNRARALEDARRFAEARSLYSGLAEAFPEYVEPHLRLGCIARTLGRHQEASDHVKDAFAINPNDINAWSLRGSLNVEKKELQPAQKAFEHILGRVNKSDPYALLALGNIFYQSVRPSDAKTTKWLKRALTFFKQVLRADASNLFAANGIGIVLADKGQIGAAKVVFDSVREASSEFPDVYVNLGHCALAQKQYVKAITLYETALAKSADPHDVTILLFIARALFDQKLYAKARAMLSRCLRLEPTNIAARFDLALTIQSEAVAKLKLPESQRPVTVVKSAIRLLQHARSEYEYLYANNLASRAKEYIEYCDSALEDASLTLDAAEILEESLRSARARREAEEAAAAAAAAEAAAAAAAAAAAEAAEKAAIIQEDSKMLAIMRQNWENAPKTRKRKRKKTSQAAPSRNDLPEPEWEDDQDNPYMPGEGSGSGLGSGAESPASPPASPPPAADPTAPPPAKKRKTVVDSDSDDDDDNAGASEGNPPDSNSGPSPSPNEDSGLAEMDTTGAGDN
;
A
#
# COMPACT_ATOMS: atom_id res chain seq x y z
N MET A 1 54.87 -47.59 23.01
CA MET A 1 54.14 -48.10 24.20
C MET A 1 52.76 -48.61 23.80
N ALA A 2 51.64 -48.03 24.30
CA ALA A 2 50.31 -48.65 24.21
C ALA A 2 49.78 -48.88 22.77
N TYR A 3 50.10 -47.98 21.83
CA TYR A 3 49.72 -48.09 20.43
C TYR A 3 50.38 -49.28 19.71
N GLU A 4 51.67 -49.52 19.95
CA GLU A 4 52.41 -50.64 19.35
C GLU A 4 52.15 -51.98 20.06
N ALA A 5 51.71 -51.97 21.32
CA ALA A 5 51.59 -53.15 22.17
C ALA A 5 50.21 -53.85 22.16
N THR A 6 49.27 -53.42 21.31
CA THR A 6 47.92 -54.04 21.21
C THR A 6 47.54 -54.33 19.76
N ASP A 7 47.10 -55.55 19.46
CA ASP A 7 46.61 -55.97 18.14
C ASP A 7 45.09 -55.81 17.95
N ALA A 8 44.35 -55.49 19.01
CA ALA A 8 42.91 -55.25 18.91
C ALA A 8 42.66 -53.92 18.17
N SER A 9 42.11 -54.00 16.95
CA SER A 9 41.91 -52.83 16.07
C SER A 9 41.20 -51.64 16.75
N LEU A 10 40.22 -51.91 17.62
CA LEU A 10 39.50 -50.87 18.39
C LEU A 10 40.44 -50.12 19.36
N LEU A 11 41.21 -50.85 20.17
CA LEU A 11 42.17 -50.24 21.11
C LEU A 11 43.32 -49.55 20.36
N ARG A 12 43.78 -50.12 19.23
CA ARG A 12 44.79 -49.50 18.36
C ARG A 12 44.26 -48.21 17.70
N ALA A 13 42.97 -48.13 17.37
CA ALA A 13 42.32 -46.92 16.85
C ALA A 13 42.18 -45.82 17.92
N GLU A 14 41.82 -46.19 19.15
CA GLU A 14 41.71 -45.25 20.28
C GLU A 14 43.09 -44.73 20.71
N ALA A 15 44.10 -45.61 20.77
CA ALA A 15 45.49 -45.22 21.00
C ALA A 15 46.04 -44.30 19.89
N ALA A 16 45.70 -44.57 18.62
CA ALA A 16 46.04 -43.68 17.50
C ALA A 16 45.37 -42.30 17.64
N TYR A 17 44.08 -42.25 18.01
CA TYR A 17 43.37 -40.98 18.22
C TYR A 17 43.98 -40.18 19.40
N LEU A 18 44.32 -40.83 20.51
CA LEU A 18 44.98 -40.18 21.64
C LEU A 18 46.38 -39.68 21.30
N ALA A 19 47.19 -40.45 20.55
CA ALA A 19 48.46 -39.98 20.01
C ALA A 19 48.27 -38.75 19.10
N GLY A 20 47.27 -38.79 18.22
CA GLY A 20 46.87 -37.66 17.39
C GLY A 20 46.53 -36.41 18.20
N ARG A 21 45.78 -36.54 19.31
CA ARG A 21 45.51 -35.42 20.24
C ARG A 21 46.77 -34.83 20.87
N VAL A 22 47.75 -35.65 21.26
CA VAL A 22 49.02 -35.16 21.83
C VAL A 22 49.79 -34.33 20.80
N TRP A 23 49.87 -34.79 19.54
CA TRP A 23 50.51 -34.02 18.46
C TRP A 23 49.74 -32.75 18.08
N HIS A 24 48.40 -32.81 18.09
CA HIS A 24 47.52 -31.68 17.84
C HIS A 24 47.71 -30.57 18.90
N VAL A 25 47.75 -30.92 20.19
CA VAL A 25 48.04 -29.96 21.29
C VAL A 25 49.47 -29.38 21.17
N ARG A 26 50.43 -30.17 20.68
CA ARG A 26 51.79 -29.71 20.33
C ARG A 26 51.86 -28.85 19.05
N LYS A 27 50.73 -28.61 18.38
CA LYS A 27 50.61 -27.90 17.09
C LYS A 27 51.32 -28.59 15.91
N ASP A 28 51.69 -29.86 16.04
CA ASP A 28 52.16 -30.67 14.91
C ASP A 28 50.96 -31.27 14.17
N TYR A 29 50.34 -30.45 13.33
CA TYR A 29 49.25 -30.85 12.43
C TYR A 29 49.72 -31.79 11.29
N THR A 30 51.03 -32.08 11.19
CA THR A 30 51.55 -33.08 10.24
C THR A 30 51.38 -34.48 10.83
N GLN A 31 51.97 -34.73 11.99
CA GLN A 31 51.87 -36.01 12.71
C GLN A 31 50.45 -36.27 13.21
N ALA A 32 49.76 -35.26 13.78
CA ALA A 32 48.39 -35.42 14.27
C ALA A 32 47.45 -35.96 13.19
N ASN A 33 47.56 -35.45 11.97
CA ASN A 33 46.76 -35.88 10.82
C ASN A 33 47.02 -37.34 10.42
N GLU A 34 48.27 -37.81 10.46
CA GLU A 34 48.57 -39.21 10.12
C GLU A 34 48.06 -40.17 11.21
N PHE A 35 48.17 -39.80 12.48
CA PHE A 35 47.56 -40.55 13.58
C PHE A 35 46.01 -40.57 13.52
N TYR A 36 45.37 -39.44 13.19
CA TYR A 36 43.91 -39.40 13.00
C TYR A 36 43.44 -40.17 11.76
N LYS A 37 44.17 -40.09 10.63
CA LYS A 37 43.95 -40.98 9.47
C LYS A 37 44.00 -42.44 9.91
N HIS A 38 45.02 -42.83 10.66
CA HIS A 38 45.19 -44.22 11.10
C HIS A 38 44.05 -44.68 12.02
N ALA A 39 43.57 -43.83 12.92
CA ALA A 39 42.37 -44.08 13.72
C ALA A 39 41.11 -44.28 12.85
N VAL A 40 40.92 -43.47 11.80
CA VAL A 40 39.80 -43.57 10.85
C VAL A 40 39.92 -44.79 9.91
N MET A 41 41.14 -45.25 9.59
CA MET A 41 41.36 -46.50 8.83
C MET A 41 41.03 -47.72 9.67
N LEU A 42 41.49 -47.78 10.92
CA LEU A 42 41.23 -48.89 11.84
C LEU A 42 39.76 -48.96 12.29
N ARG A 43 39.09 -47.80 12.44
CA ARG A 43 37.68 -47.70 12.84
C ARG A 43 36.93 -46.68 11.96
N PRO A 44 36.40 -47.11 10.79
CA PRO A 44 35.74 -46.23 9.81
C PRO A 44 34.54 -45.41 10.29
N ASN A 45 33.93 -45.77 11.42
CA ASN A 45 32.76 -45.13 12.02
C ASN A 45 33.07 -44.38 13.33
N TYR A 46 34.33 -44.09 13.66
CA TYR A 46 34.73 -43.44 14.92
C TYR A 46 34.48 -41.92 14.89
N PRO A 47 33.48 -41.37 15.62
CA PRO A 47 33.10 -39.97 15.46
C PRO A 47 34.21 -39.00 15.86
N LEU A 48 34.87 -39.24 17.00
CA LEU A 48 35.96 -38.40 17.51
C LEU A 48 37.15 -38.30 16.52
N ALA A 49 37.52 -39.42 15.88
CA ALA A 49 38.60 -39.42 14.90
C ALA A 49 38.17 -38.81 13.55
N LEU A 50 36.91 -38.97 13.13
CA LEU A 50 36.36 -38.30 11.95
C LEU A 50 36.31 -36.77 12.16
N TYR A 51 35.90 -36.31 13.33
CA TYR A 51 35.87 -34.89 13.69
C TYR A 51 37.28 -34.28 13.70
N ALA A 52 38.23 -34.95 14.37
CA ALA A 52 39.61 -34.47 14.42
C ALA A 52 40.31 -34.53 13.05
N ALA A 53 40.01 -35.53 12.20
CA ALA A 53 40.47 -35.57 10.81
C ALA A 53 39.86 -34.43 9.97
N ALA A 54 38.60 -34.03 10.21
CA ALA A 54 38.01 -32.86 9.58
C ALA A 54 38.72 -31.57 10.02
N GLN A 55 39.00 -31.39 11.32
CA GLN A 55 39.80 -30.26 11.83
C GLN A 55 41.17 -30.18 11.12
N MET A 56 41.89 -31.29 10.98
CA MET A 56 43.17 -31.30 10.25
C MET A 56 43.04 -30.95 8.76
N ASN A 57 41.94 -31.35 8.11
CA ASN A 57 41.68 -30.94 6.73
C ASN A 57 41.40 -29.42 6.63
N VAL A 58 40.72 -28.81 7.60
CA VAL A 58 40.53 -27.35 7.65
C VAL A 58 41.85 -26.62 7.88
N HIS A 59 42.72 -27.09 8.77
CA HIS A 59 44.08 -26.55 8.93
C HIS A 59 44.94 -26.66 7.67
N ARG A 60 44.64 -27.61 6.77
CA ARG A 60 45.27 -27.78 5.45
C ARG A 60 44.48 -27.14 4.30
N ASN A 61 43.50 -26.28 4.60
CA ASN A 61 42.59 -25.62 3.65
C ASN A 61 41.79 -26.57 2.72
N HIS A 62 41.70 -27.86 3.05
CA HIS A 62 40.92 -28.87 2.32
C HIS A 62 39.45 -28.87 2.76
N LEU A 63 38.76 -27.74 2.59
CA LEU A 63 37.40 -27.52 3.14
C LEU A 63 36.36 -28.55 2.66
N THR A 64 36.48 -29.04 1.42
CA THR A 64 35.62 -30.10 0.87
C THR A 64 35.81 -31.43 1.62
N LYS A 65 37.06 -31.90 1.76
CA LYS A 65 37.40 -33.13 2.49
C LYS A 65 37.01 -33.04 3.97
N ALA A 66 37.07 -31.85 4.57
CA ALA A 66 36.54 -31.62 5.91
C ALA A 66 35.01 -31.79 5.98
N LEU A 67 34.26 -31.14 5.07
CA LEU A 67 32.81 -31.30 4.99
C LEU A 67 32.39 -32.77 4.75
N ASP A 68 33.07 -33.49 3.86
CA ASP A 68 32.74 -34.89 3.59
C ASP A 68 33.09 -35.82 4.77
N GLY A 69 34.14 -35.49 5.53
CA GLY A 69 34.43 -36.13 6.82
C GLY A 69 33.35 -35.91 7.88
N LEU A 70 32.82 -34.68 7.98
CA LEU A 70 31.75 -34.33 8.93
C LEU A 70 30.38 -34.88 8.49
N ARG A 71 30.06 -34.88 7.19
CA ARG A 71 28.88 -35.56 6.63
C ARG A 71 28.91 -37.06 6.93
N ARG A 72 30.09 -37.69 6.79
CA ARG A 72 30.32 -39.10 7.16
C ARG A 72 30.18 -39.32 8.67
N LEU A 73 30.59 -38.37 9.52
CA LEU A 73 30.34 -38.41 10.96
C LEU A 73 28.84 -38.40 11.25
N LEU A 74 28.09 -37.44 10.69
CA LEU A 74 26.64 -37.32 10.91
C LEU A 74 25.85 -38.54 10.41
N LYS A 75 26.36 -39.30 9.42
CA LYS A 75 25.77 -40.60 9.03
C LYS A 75 25.78 -41.64 10.17
N TYR A 76 26.74 -41.56 11.09
CA TYR A 76 26.87 -42.47 12.23
C TYR A 76 26.45 -41.86 13.58
N ALA A 77 26.45 -40.53 13.69
CA ALA A 77 25.94 -39.79 14.85
C ALA A 77 25.15 -38.56 14.36
N PRO A 78 23.87 -38.71 13.97
CA PRO A 78 23.08 -37.63 13.36
C PRO A 78 22.91 -36.40 14.26
N ASN A 79 22.86 -36.60 15.58
CA ASN A 79 22.67 -35.56 16.58
C ASN A 79 24.01 -35.13 17.22
N ASN A 80 25.11 -35.13 16.45
CA ASN A 80 26.39 -34.60 16.96
C ASN A 80 26.44 -33.08 16.77
N PHE A 81 26.25 -32.35 17.87
CA PHE A 81 26.20 -30.89 17.90
C PHE A 81 27.46 -30.25 17.30
N GLU A 82 28.66 -30.69 17.70
CA GLU A 82 29.91 -30.06 17.28
C GLU A 82 30.15 -30.19 15.76
N ALA A 83 29.78 -31.32 15.16
CA ALA A 83 29.83 -31.49 13.71
C ALA A 83 28.80 -30.64 12.97
N LEU A 84 27.60 -30.42 13.53
CA LEU A 84 26.59 -29.54 12.94
C LEU A 84 27.03 -28.07 12.95
N VAL A 85 27.55 -27.58 14.09
CA VAL A 85 28.14 -26.24 14.19
C VAL A 85 29.29 -26.10 13.20
N PHE A 86 30.24 -27.04 13.20
CA PHE A 86 31.44 -26.95 12.37
C PHE A 86 31.12 -27.04 10.86
N ILE A 87 30.11 -27.81 10.45
CA ILE A 87 29.56 -27.75 9.08
C ILE A 87 28.97 -26.36 8.79
N GLY A 88 28.21 -25.79 9.72
CA GLY A 88 27.67 -24.43 9.64
C GLY A 88 28.75 -23.39 9.37
N SER A 89 29.76 -23.29 10.24
CA SER A 89 30.87 -22.34 10.10
C SER A 89 31.68 -22.59 8.82
N LEU A 90 31.80 -23.84 8.34
CA LEU A 90 32.49 -24.16 7.09
C LEU A 90 31.70 -23.79 5.82
N TYR A 91 30.36 -23.84 5.87
CA TYR A 91 29.52 -23.30 4.81
C TYR A 91 29.49 -21.77 4.83
N ALA A 92 29.48 -21.14 6.02
CA ALA A 92 29.58 -19.69 6.18
C ALA A 92 30.87 -19.14 5.54
N ARG A 93 32.02 -19.78 5.81
CA ARG A 93 33.31 -19.47 5.18
C ARG A 93 33.35 -19.67 3.65
N GLN A 94 32.45 -20.50 3.10
CA GLN A 94 32.25 -20.68 1.66
C GLN A 94 31.17 -19.75 1.08
N GLN A 95 30.65 -18.80 1.87
CA GLN A 95 29.49 -17.95 1.54
C GLN A 95 28.20 -18.74 1.19
N LYS A 96 28.14 -20.03 1.53
CA LYS A 96 26.96 -20.91 1.35
C LYS A 96 25.96 -20.70 2.48
N ARG A 97 25.44 -19.46 2.54
CA ARG A 97 24.56 -18.92 3.59
C ARG A 97 23.39 -19.84 3.92
N ALA A 98 22.67 -20.36 2.92
CA ALA A 98 21.53 -21.24 3.14
C ALA A 98 21.91 -22.59 3.80
N ASP A 99 23.00 -23.22 3.34
CA ASP A 99 23.51 -24.46 3.94
C ASP A 99 24.04 -24.23 5.37
N ALA A 100 24.70 -23.09 5.60
CA ALA A 100 25.20 -22.69 6.91
C ALA A 100 24.05 -22.52 7.91
N LEU A 101 23.02 -21.75 7.56
CA LEU A 101 21.83 -21.54 8.38
C LEU A 101 21.08 -22.84 8.65
N LYS A 102 21.01 -23.76 7.67
CA LYS A 102 20.40 -25.08 7.85
C LYS A 102 21.15 -25.94 8.89
N ALA A 103 22.48 -25.92 8.85
CA ALA A 103 23.32 -26.67 9.80
C ALA A 103 23.28 -26.04 11.22
N LEU A 104 23.35 -24.72 11.32
CA LEU A 104 23.28 -24.00 12.61
C LEU A 104 21.88 -24.13 13.26
N ARG A 105 20.78 -24.07 12.49
CA ARG A 105 19.43 -24.36 12.99
C ARG A 105 19.32 -25.79 13.54
N ALA A 106 19.95 -26.77 12.89
CA ALA A 106 19.98 -28.15 13.38
C ALA A 106 20.84 -28.30 14.65
N ALA A 107 21.93 -27.52 14.80
CA ALA A 107 22.70 -27.46 16.04
C ALA A 107 21.91 -26.84 17.20
N LEU A 108 21.26 -25.69 16.96
CA LEU A 108 20.41 -25.00 17.94
C LEU A 108 19.12 -25.77 18.30
N ALA A 109 18.73 -26.77 17.52
CA ALA A 109 17.67 -27.71 17.90
C ALA A 109 18.13 -28.78 18.92
N LEU A 110 19.44 -28.94 19.13
CA LEU A 110 20.04 -29.83 20.13
C LEU A 110 20.46 -29.05 21.38
N GLU A 111 21.14 -27.92 21.19
CA GLU A 111 21.59 -27.02 22.27
C GLU A 111 21.06 -25.60 22.02
N PRO A 112 19.83 -25.27 22.45
CA PRO A 112 19.17 -24.02 22.10
C PRO A 112 19.82 -22.76 22.65
N ASP A 113 20.66 -22.89 23.68
CA ASP A 113 21.21 -21.77 24.46
C ASP A 113 22.73 -21.61 24.25
N HIS A 114 23.32 -22.32 23.27
CA HIS A 114 24.76 -22.29 23.01
C HIS A 114 25.19 -20.94 22.37
N VAL A 115 25.76 -20.08 23.21
CA VAL A 115 26.09 -18.67 22.95
C VAL A 115 26.80 -18.43 21.63
N GLU A 116 27.91 -19.13 21.36
CA GLU A 116 28.70 -18.94 20.15
C GLU A 116 27.93 -19.34 18.88
N THR A 117 27.01 -20.31 18.98
CA THR A 117 26.19 -20.77 17.84
C THR A 117 25.03 -19.82 17.59
N LEU A 118 24.43 -19.27 18.65
CA LEU A 118 23.45 -18.17 18.53
C LEU A 118 24.09 -16.93 17.90
N ILE A 119 25.35 -16.61 18.26
CA ILE A 119 26.12 -15.51 17.67
C ILE A 119 26.47 -15.77 16.20
N GLU A 120 27.06 -16.92 15.83
CA GLU A 120 27.35 -17.26 14.42
C GLU A 120 26.06 -17.30 13.57
N TYR A 121 24.95 -17.75 14.16
CA TYR A 121 23.65 -17.75 13.52
C TYR A 121 23.14 -16.31 13.27
N ALA A 122 23.15 -15.45 14.29
CA ALA A 122 22.70 -14.07 14.19
C ALA A 122 23.57 -13.23 13.24
N GLN A 123 24.90 -13.41 13.26
CA GLN A 123 25.86 -12.82 12.31
C GLN A 123 25.64 -13.25 10.87
N LEU A 124 24.93 -14.36 10.63
CA LEU A 124 24.40 -14.63 9.31
C LEU A 124 23.10 -13.85 9.11
N ILE A 125 22.02 -14.10 9.85
CA ILE A 125 20.69 -13.57 9.49
C ILE A 125 20.51 -12.04 9.59
N ASP A 126 21.36 -11.30 10.30
CA ASP A 126 21.28 -9.85 10.56
C ASP A 126 20.72 -8.98 9.42
N SER A 127 21.32 -9.10 8.25
CA SER A 127 21.13 -8.32 7.03
C SER A 127 19.89 -8.72 6.22
N HIS A 128 19.21 -9.81 6.59
CA HIS A 128 18.02 -10.32 5.90
C HIS A 128 16.80 -10.42 6.82
N SER A 129 17.01 -10.55 8.13
CA SER A 129 15.94 -10.75 9.11
C SER A 129 16.37 -10.15 10.47
N PRO A 130 16.49 -8.81 10.57
CA PRO A 130 17.08 -8.15 11.73
C PRO A 130 16.34 -8.45 13.05
N ALA A 131 15.03 -8.67 13.02
CA ALA A 131 14.25 -9.07 14.20
C ALA A 131 14.57 -10.51 14.67
N GLU A 132 14.76 -11.47 13.74
CA GLU A 132 15.18 -12.84 14.08
C GLU A 132 16.63 -12.84 14.59
N ALA A 133 17.50 -11.98 14.02
CA ALA A 133 18.87 -11.80 14.46
C ALA A 133 18.95 -11.19 15.86
N LEU A 134 18.13 -10.17 16.14
CA LEU A 134 18.03 -9.54 17.46
C LEU A 134 17.57 -10.56 18.50
N ALA A 135 16.52 -11.35 18.21
CA ALA A 135 16.06 -12.41 19.10
C ALA A 135 17.16 -13.44 19.41
N ALA A 136 17.96 -13.83 18.42
CA ALA A 136 19.09 -14.74 18.62
C ALA A 136 20.23 -14.12 19.46
N TYR A 137 20.57 -12.85 19.24
CA TYR A 137 21.56 -12.14 20.07
C TYR A 137 21.07 -11.88 21.50
N THR A 138 19.80 -11.51 21.70
CA THR A 138 19.18 -11.38 23.04
C THR A 138 19.22 -12.71 23.77
N LYS A 139 18.93 -13.83 23.08
CA LYS A 139 19.04 -15.16 23.69
C LYS A 139 20.49 -15.52 24.08
N ALA A 140 21.47 -15.12 23.27
CA ALA A 140 22.90 -15.26 23.61
C ALA A 140 23.30 -14.38 24.81
N TYR A 141 22.71 -13.20 24.93
CA TYR A 141 22.86 -12.29 26.08
C TYR A 141 22.28 -12.92 27.36
N ASP A 142 21.04 -13.42 27.32
CA ASP A 142 20.38 -14.06 28.46
C ASP A 142 21.15 -15.30 28.95
N ALA A 143 21.66 -16.12 28.03
CA ALA A 143 22.50 -17.28 28.34
C ALA A 143 23.85 -16.89 28.99
N LEU A 144 24.43 -15.74 28.61
CA LEU A 144 25.62 -15.19 29.28
C LEU A 144 25.30 -14.64 30.66
N VAL A 145 24.16 -13.96 30.85
CA VAL A 145 23.68 -13.46 32.15
C VAL A 145 23.44 -14.59 33.14
N ALA A 146 22.85 -15.70 32.68
CA ALA A 146 22.64 -16.91 33.48
C ALA A 146 23.93 -17.73 33.72
N GLY A 147 25.00 -17.46 32.96
CA GLY A 147 26.24 -18.22 32.95
C GLY A 147 27.27 -17.81 34.03
N PRO A 148 28.35 -18.60 34.21
CA PRO A 148 29.42 -18.31 35.16
C PRO A 148 30.24 -17.08 34.74
N GLY A 149 29.84 -15.94 35.29
CA GLY A 149 30.40 -14.61 35.03
C GLY A 149 29.34 -13.50 35.10
N GLY A 150 28.05 -13.84 34.88
CA GLY A 150 26.94 -12.90 34.95
C GLY A 150 27.10 -11.69 34.03
N ALA A 151 26.44 -10.59 34.41
CA ALA A 151 26.39 -9.35 33.63
C ALA A 151 27.77 -8.68 33.42
N GLU A 152 28.75 -8.92 34.29
CA GLU A 152 30.11 -8.33 34.18
C GLU A 152 30.94 -8.89 33.01
N ARG A 153 30.53 -10.05 32.45
CA ARG A 153 31.32 -10.78 31.44
C ARG A 153 30.80 -10.62 30.01
N ILE A 154 29.79 -9.78 29.79
CA ILE A 154 29.12 -9.64 28.50
C ILE A 154 30.01 -8.84 27.53
N PRO A 155 30.40 -9.39 26.36
CA PRO A 155 31.28 -8.68 25.43
C PRO A 155 30.64 -7.40 24.88
N ALA A 156 31.38 -6.30 24.87
CA ALA A 156 30.95 -5.04 24.25
C ALA A 156 30.52 -5.19 22.78
N ALA A 157 31.08 -6.18 22.06
CA ALA A 157 30.67 -6.53 20.70
C ALA A 157 29.23 -7.06 20.62
N LEU A 158 28.75 -7.79 21.62
CA LEU A 158 27.37 -8.28 21.67
C LEU A 158 26.40 -7.10 21.91
N HIS A 159 26.70 -6.25 22.89
CA HIS A 159 25.97 -5.00 23.13
C HIS A 159 25.93 -4.10 21.88
N ASN A 160 27.06 -3.92 21.18
CA ASN A 160 27.13 -3.18 19.93
C ASN A 160 26.23 -3.77 18.85
N ASN A 161 26.23 -5.10 18.67
CA ASN A 161 25.44 -5.74 17.61
C ASN A 161 23.94 -5.72 17.91
N ILE A 162 23.55 -5.87 19.18
CA ILE A 162 22.18 -5.65 19.65
C ILE A 162 21.75 -4.20 19.36
N GLY A 163 22.58 -3.21 19.71
CA GLY A 163 22.30 -1.79 19.46
C GLY A 163 22.16 -1.42 17.98
N ILE A 164 22.96 -2.03 17.10
CA ILE A 164 22.81 -1.88 15.63
C ILE A 164 21.42 -2.36 15.19
N LEU A 165 21.01 -3.56 15.60
CA LEU A 165 19.76 -4.17 15.15
C LEU A 165 18.53 -3.44 15.72
N GLN A 166 18.59 -3.01 16.98
CA GLN A 166 17.58 -2.13 17.58
C GLN A 166 17.45 -0.82 16.77
N GLY A 167 18.57 -0.20 16.40
CA GLY A 167 18.57 0.98 15.52
C GLY A 167 17.94 0.73 14.14
N VAL A 168 18.22 -0.43 13.52
CA VAL A 168 17.63 -0.84 12.23
C VAL A 168 16.12 -1.10 12.34
N LEU A 169 15.63 -1.56 13.50
CA LEU A 169 14.21 -1.81 13.77
C LEU A 169 13.45 -0.56 14.26
N GLY A 170 14.14 0.55 14.52
CA GLY A 170 13.55 1.80 15.03
C GLY A 170 13.45 1.89 16.56
N GLU A 171 14.02 0.93 17.29
CA GLU A 171 14.06 0.89 18.76
C GLU A 171 15.18 1.79 19.32
N PHE A 172 15.17 3.07 18.98
CA PHE A 172 16.31 3.99 19.17
C PHE A 172 16.72 4.19 20.63
N GLU A 173 15.77 4.23 21.56
CA GLU A 173 16.03 4.33 23.00
C GLU A 173 16.71 3.06 23.55
N ALA A 174 16.33 1.89 23.04
CA ALA A 174 16.95 0.62 23.42
C ALA A 174 18.36 0.50 22.81
N ALA A 175 18.53 0.93 21.56
CA ALA A 175 19.82 1.01 20.89
C ALA A 175 20.82 1.89 21.67
N GLU A 176 20.38 3.06 22.14
CA GLU A 176 21.19 3.98 22.94
C GLU A 176 21.62 3.37 24.29
N ALA A 177 20.73 2.62 24.95
CA ALA A 177 21.08 1.87 26.16
C ALA A 177 22.12 0.77 25.86
N SER A 178 21.97 0.05 24.73
CA SER A 178 22.91 -0.97 24.28
C SER A 178 24.29 -0.40 23.92
N PHE A 179 24.38 0.75 23.24
CA PHE A 179 25.67 1.42 23.00
C PHE A 179 26.29 1.95 24.30
N SER A 180 25.50 2.46 25.24
CA SER A 180 25.98 2.89 26.56
C SER A 180 26.58 1.71 27.35
N ALA A 181 25.91 0.55 27.33
CA ALA A 181 26.43 -0.67 27.93
C ALA A 181 27.71 -1.18 27.23
N ALA A 182 27.81 -1.03 25.90
CA ALA A 182 29.05 -1.36 25.18
C ALA A 182 30.24 -0.49 25.62
N TYR A 183 30.06 0.82 25.84
CA TYR A 183 31.12 1.69 26.39
C TYR A 183 31.51 1.30 27.83
N ALA A 184 30.54 0.91 28.66
CA ALA A 184 30.78 0.44 30.02
C ALA A 184 31.58 -0.88 30.03
N ALA A 185 31.22 -1.84 29.16
CA ALA A 185 31.94 -3.10 28.98
C ALA A 185 33.35 -2.93 28.36
N LEU A 186 33.65 -1.78 27.75
CA LEU A 186 35.00 -1.38 27.33
C LEU A 186 35.79 -0.61 28.42
N GLY A 187 35.18 -0.39 29.60
CA GLY A 187 35.79 0.38 30.70
C GLY A 187 35.94 1.87 30.40
N MET A 188 35.18 2.40 29.43
CA MET A 188 35.34 3.76 28.91
C MET A 188 33.98 4.47 28.68
N PRO A 189 33.06 4.51 29.66
CA PRO A 189 31.70 5.07 29.49
C PRO A 189 31.70 6.51 28.96
N ASP A 190 32.46 7.41 29.58
CA ASP A 190 32.44 8.85 29.27
C ASP A 190 33.39 9.26 28.13
N LYS A 191 33.90 8.31 27.34
CA LYS A 191 34.98 8.56 26.35
C LYS A 191 34.63 8.03 24.95
N PRO A 192 33.58 8.53 24.27
CA PRO A 192 33.13 8.00 22.97
C PRO A 192 34.24 8.03 21.89
N PHE A 193 35.16 8.98 21.94
CA PHE A 193 36.25 9.10 20.96
C PHE A 193 37.54 8.34 21.34
N ALA A 194 37.50 7.45 22.34
CA ALA A 194 38.62 6.57 22.65
C ALA A 194 38.82 5.49 21.55
N PRO A 195 40.06 5.02 21.28
CA PRO A 195 40.33 4.07 20.20
C PRO A 195 39.53 2.76 20.25
N LEU A 196 39.21 2.25 21.44
CA LEU A 196 38.36 1.07 21.63
C LEU A 196 36.88 1.36 21.34
N ASN A 197 36.41 2.56 21.68
CA ASN A 197 35.02 2.99 21.49
C ASN A 197 34.72 3.41 20.05
N ARG A 198 35.74 3.70 19.21
CA ARG A 198 35.61 4.19 17.82
C ARG A 198 34.48 3.52 17.02
N THR A 199 34.46 2.19 17.01
CA THR A 199 33.46 1.40 16.26
C THR A 199 32.05 1.53 16.87
N VAL A 200 31.94 1.48 18.20
CA VAL A 200 30.67 1.64 18.93
C VAL A 200 30.08 3.03 18.68
N THR A 201 30.92 4.07 18.74
CA THR A 201 30.53 5.46 18.50
C THR A 201 30.11 5.70 17.05
N PHE A 202 30.77 5.06 16.07
CA PHE A 202 30.36 5.10 14.67
C PHE A 202 28.99 4.42 14.46
N ASN A 203 28.77 3.27 15.08
CA ASN A 203 27.50 2.54 14.99
C ASN A 203 26.34 3.28 15.68
N ARG A 204 26.61 3.94 16.82
CA ARG A 204 25.68 4.87 17.48
C ARG A 204 25.35 6.07 16.59
N ALA A 205 26.35 6.66 15.93
CA ALA A 205 26.13 7.75 14.97
C ALA A 205 25.30 7.31 13.76
N ARG A 206 25.49 6.08 13.26
CA ARG A 206 24.65 5.45 12.22
C ARG A 206 23.21 5.26 12.69
N ALA A 207 22.98 4.75 13.90
CA ALA A 207 21.63 4.60 14.46
C ALA A 207 20.92 5.96 14.64
N LEU A 208 21.62 6.99 15.12
CA LEU A 208 21.09 8.36 15.24
C LEU A 208 20.82 9.01 13.86
N GLU A 209 21.62 8.71 12.85
CA GLU A 209 21.41 9.16 11.47
C GLU A 209 20.14 8.55 10.87
N ASP A 210 19.94 7.24 11.07
CA ASP A 210 18.76 6.52 10.60
C ASP A 210 17.50 6.96 11.38
N ALA A 211 17.64 7.28 12.67
CA ALA A 211 16.63 7.96 13.51
C ALA A 211 16.32 9.41 13.09
N ARG A 212 16.92 9.94 12.02
CA ARG A 212 16.85 11.34 11.57
C ARG A 212 17.36 12.37 12.59
N ARG A 213 18.03 11.95 13.68
CA ARG A 213 18.66 12.80 14.72
C ARG A 213 19.99 13.37 14.22
N PHE A 214 19.93 14.04 13.06
CA PHE A 214 21.09 14.45 12.28
C PHE A 214 22.06 15.37 13.03
N ALA A 215 21.59 16.21 13.96
CA ALA A 215 22.47 17.09 14.73
C ALA A 215 23.45 16.28 15.61
N GLU A 216 22.94 15.27 16.30
CA GLU A 216 23.71 14.42 17.21
C GLU A 216 24.60 13.44 16.42
N ALA A 217 24.06 12.82 15.37
CA ALA A 217 24.83 11.98 14.45
C ALA A 217 26.04 12.73 13.86
N ARG A 218 25.83 13.98 13.39
CA ARG A 218 26.91 14.83 12.90
C ARG A 218 27.94 15.15 13.98
N SER A 219 27.53 15.46 15.21
CA SER A 219 28.46 15.73 16.32
C SER A 219 29.37 14.54 16.60
N LEU A 220 28.84 13.31 16.58
CA LEU A 220 29.64 12.10 16.73
C LEU A 220 30.56 11.84 15.53
N TYR A 221 30.10 12.03 14.30
CA TYR A 221 30.97 11.86 13.13
C TYR A 221 32.09 12.91 13.06
N SER A 222 31.83 14.18 13.40
CA SER A 222 32.87 15.21 13.47
C SER A 222 33.91 14.89 14.54
N GLY A 223 33.49 14.51 15.75
CA GLY A 223 34.44 14.09 16.80
C GLY A 223 35.22 12.82 16.45
N LEU A 224 34.64 11.91 15.65
CA LEU A 224 35.37 10.75 15.10
C LEU A 224 36.39 11.14 14.03
N ALA A 225 36.08 12.11 13.16
CA ALA A 225 37.02 12.62 12.16
C ALA A 225 38.19 13.37 12.82
N GLU A 226 37.91 14.20 13.84
CA GLU A 226 38.91 14.93 14.63
C GLU A 226 39.82 13.98 15.42
N ALA A 227 39.26 12.95 16.05
CA ALA A 227 40.03 11.97 16.83
C ALA A 227 40.77 10.93 15.97
N PHE A 228 40.30 10.67 14.75
CA PHE A 228 40.87 9.67 13.83
C PHE A 228 40.96 10.23 12.39
N PRO A 229 41.94 11.11 12.07
CA PRO A 229 42.01 11.78 10.76
C PRO A 229 42.20 10.86 9.53
N GLU A 230 42.59 9.60 9.74
CA GLU A 230 42.66 8.58 8.68
C GLU A 230 41.33 7.84 8.44
N TYR A 231 40.28 8.15 9.20
CA TYR A 231 38.99 7.46 9.12
C TYR A 231 38.08 8.14 8.08
N VAL A 232 37.88 7.47 6.94
CA VAL A 232 37.17 8.02 5.77
C VAL A 232 35.65 8.07 6.01
N GLU A 233 35.12 7.06 6.68
CA GLU A 233 33.69 6.81 6.82
C GLU A 233 32.91 7.92 7.54
N PRO A 234 33.43 8.58 8.61
CA PRO A 234 32.80 9.77 9.17
C PRO A 234 32.58 10.90 8.15
N HIS A 235 33.57 11.22 7.30
CA HIS A 235 33.39 12.23 6.24
C HIS A 235 32.35 11.79 5.20
N LEU A 236 32.32 10.50 4.85
CA LEU A 236 31.30 9.95 3.94
C LEU A 236 29.89 10.04 4.52
N ARG A 237 29.69 9.78 5.82
CA ARG A 237 28.38 9.91 6.48
C ARG A 237 27.98 11.36 6.68
N LEU A 238 28.91 12.24 7.07
CA LEU A 238 28.67 13.69 7.11
C LEU A 238 28.25 14.23 5.73
N GLY A 239 28.92 13.81 4.66
CA GLY A 239 28.56 14.15 3.28
C GLY A 239 27.20 13.58 2.85
N CYS A 240 26.84 12.37 3.29
CA CYS A 240 25.49 11.81 3.08
C CYS A 240 24.40 12.63 3.80
N ILE A 241 24.61 13.01 5.06
CA ILE A 241 23.67 13.84 5.83
C ILE A 241 23.54 15.23 5.19
N ALA A 242 24.67 15.85 4.81
CA ALA A 242 24.69 17.14 4.13
C ALA A 242 23.90 17.09 2.81
N ARG A 243 24.04 16.00 2.04
CA ARG A 243 23.27 15.73 0.81
C ARG A 243 21.78 15.61 1.09
N THR A 244 21.37 14.78 2.06
CA THR A 244 19.96 14.61 2.47
C THR A 244 19.32 15.91 2.96
N LEU A 245 20.09 16.84 3.52
CA LEU A 245 19.64 18.16 3.96
C LEU A 245 19.76 19.26 2.86
N GLY A 246 20.00 18.88 1.60
CA GLY A 246 20.11 19.81 0.47
C GLY A 246 21.36 20.70 0.48
N ARG A 247 22.27 20.52 1.44
CA ARG A 247 23.51 21.30 1.59
C ARG A 247 24.61 20.75 0.69
N HIS A 248 24.35 20.77 -0.62
CA HIS A 248 25.22 20.15 -1.63
C HIS A 248 26.66 20.69 -1.63
N GLN A 249 26.91 21.91 -1.12
CA GLN A 249 28.26 22.46 -0.96
C GLN A 249 29.04 21.74 0.16
N GLU A 250 28.52 21.74 1.39
CA GLU A 250 29.07 20.99 2.53
C GLU A 250 29.29 19.50 2.18
N ALA A 251 28.33 18.90 1.46
CA ALA A 251 28.48 17.53 0.96
C ALA A 251 29.60 17.37 -0.08
N SER A 252 29.84 18.39 -0.92
CA SER A 252 30.95 18.40 -1.89
C SER A 252 32.30 18.64 -1.20
N ASP A 253 32.31 19.31 -0.05
CA ASP A 253 33.52 19.56 0.74
C ASP A 253 33.94 18.31 1.51
N HIS A 254 33.02 17.62 2.20
CA HIS A 254 33.32 16.33 2.83
C HIS A 254 33.74 15.22 1.85
N VAL A 255 33.32 15.31 0.58
CA VAL A 255 33.83 14.46 -0.50
C VAL A 255 35.30 14.78 -0.83
N LYS A 256 35.77 16.03 -0.69
CA LYS A 256 37.21 16.36 -0.83
C LYS A 256 38.01 15.81 0.33
N ASP A 257 37.51 15.94 1.57
CA ASP A 257 38.15 15.37 2.76
C ASP A 257 38.39 13.86 2.59
N ALA A 258 37.34 13.13 2.18
CA ALA A 258 37.42 11.70 1.93
C ALA A 258 38.46 11.33 0.84
N PHE A 259 38.59 12.13 -0.23
CA PHE A 259 39.63 11.93 -1.25
C PHE A 259 41.03 12.34 -0.80
N ALA A 260 41.18 13.25 0.18
CA ALA A 260 42.49 13.58 0.75
C ALA A 260 43.07 12.41 1.55
N ILE A 261 42.21 11.59 2.17
CA ILE A 261 42.57 10.35 2.87
C ILE A 261 42.71 9.18 1.87
N ASN A 262 41.72 8.97 1.01
CA ASN A 262 41.73 7.89 0.01
C ASN A 262 41.20 8.35 -1.37
N PRO A 263 42.07 8.72 -2.32
CA PRO A 263 41.69 9.14 -3.67
C PRO A 263 40.92 8.09 -4.50
N ASN A 264 40.92 6.82 -4.10
CA ASN A 264 40.29 5.72 -4.82
C ASN A 264 39.07 5.12 -4.09
N ASP A 265 38.56 5.76 -3.04
CA ASP A 265 37.40 5.23 -2.31
C ASP A 265 36.12 5.17 -3.18
N ILE A 266 35.49 3.99 -3.21
CA ILE A 266 34.30 3.72 -4.03
C ILE A 266 33.10 4.55 -3.54
N ASN A 267 32.98 4.75 -2.23
CA ASN A 267 31.86 5.48 -1.64
C ASN A 267 31.99 6.99 -1.86
N ALA A 268 33.21 7.54 -1.79
CA ALA A 268 33.51 8.93 -2.12
C ALA A 268 33.21 9.23 -3.60
N TRP A 269 33.64 8.37 -4.53
CA TRP A 269 33.28 8.50 -5.95
C TRP A 269 31.77 8.37 -6.18
N SER A 270 31.10 7.44 -5.46
CA SER A 270 29.65 7.22 -5.56
C SER A 270 28.82 8.40 -5.01
N LEU A 271 29.24 8.97 -3.88
CA LEU A 271 28.63 10.15 -3.28
C LEU A 271 28.82 11.37 -4.18
N ARG A 272 30.02 11.57 -4.75
CA ARG A 272 30.25 12.62 -5.76
C ARG A 272 29.36 12.43 -7.00
N GLY A 273 29.23 11.20 -7.49
CA GLY A 273 28.34 10.87 -8.61
C GLY A 273 26.88 11.23 -8.31
N SER A 274 26.39 10.84 -7.13
CA SER A 274 25.02 11.09 -6.67
C SER A 274 24.73 12.59 -6.49
N LEU A 275 25.64 13.34 -5.87
CA LEU A 275 25.56 14.81 -5.74
C LEU A 275 25.44 15.49 -7.11
N ASN A 276 26.17 15.01 -8.10
CA ASN A 276 26.12 15.56 -9.45
C ASN A 276 24.79 15.20 -10.17
N VAL A 277 24.19 14.03 -9.90
CA VAL A 277 22.83 13.71 -10.40
C VAL A 277 21.78 14.67 -9.81
N GLU A 278 21.84 14.96 -8.50
CA GLU A 278 20.92 15.89 -7.84
C GLU A 278 21.04 17.32 -8.37
N LYS A 279 22.28 17.80 -8.61
CA LYS A 279 22.56 19.07 -9.30
C LYS A 279 22.15 19.08 -10.78
N LYS A 280 21.65 17.95 -11.31
CA LYS A 280 21.31 17.70 -12.74
C LYS A 280 22.54 17.76 -13.67
N GLU A 281 23.74 17.67 -13.11
CA GLU A 281 25.04 17.63 -13.79
C GLU A 281 25.37 16.21 -14.29
N LEU A 282 24.57 15.71 -15.24
CA LEU A 282 24.67 14.32 -15.72
C LEU A 282 26.05 13.93 -16.27
N GLN A 283 26.82 14.87 -16.83
CA GLN A 283 28.16 14.60 -17.38
C GLN A 283 29.25 14.47 -16.29
N PRO A 284 29.36 15.40 -15.31
CA PRO A 284 30.14 15.18 -14.08
C PRO A 284 29.72 13.92 -13.29
N ALA A 285 28.42 13.56 -13.27
CA ALA A 285 27.94 12.33 -12.66
C ALA A 285 28.45 11.09 -13.39
N GLN A 286 28.26 11.01 -14.72
CA GLN A 286 28.71 9.90 -15.57
C GLN A 286 30.22 9.63 -15.36
N LYS A 287 31.05 10.67 -15.39
CA LYS A 287 32.51 10.56 -15.19
C LYS A 287 32.91 10.04 -13.81
N ALA A 288 32.08 10.21 -12.77
CA ALA A 288 32.37 9.68 -11.44
C ALA A 288 32.15 8.16 -11.37
N PHE A 289 31.04 7.67 -11.93
CA PHE A 289 30.77 6.23 -11.98
C PHE A 289 31.65 5.51 -13.00
N GLU A 290 31.99 6.15 -14.13
CA GLU A 290 33.01 5.64 -15.07
C GLU A 290 34.40 5.54 -14.43
N HIS A 291 34.74 6.39 -13.44
CA HIS A 291 35.99 6.26 -12.70
C HIS A 291 36.03 4.99 -11.85
N ILE A 292 34.94 4.68 -11.13
CA ILE A 292 34.82 3.44 -10.34
C ILE A 292 35.04 2.22 -11.24
N LEU A 293 34.30 2.12 -12.36
CA LEU A 293 34.39 0.99 -13.28
C LEU A 293 35.72 0.92 -14.05
N GLY A 294 36.34 2.08 -14.32
CA GLY A 294 37.61 2.16 -15.05
C GLY A 294 38.87 1.94 -14.21
N ARG A 295 38.82 2.26 -12.89
CA ARG A 295 40.02 2.32 -12.02
C ARG A 295 39.93 1.49 -10.73
N VAL A 296 38.75 1.25 -10.18
CA VAL A 296 38.60 0.70 -8.81
C VAL A 296 37.92 -0.66 -8.80
N ASN A 297 36.71 -0.78 -9.33
CA ASN A 297 35.96 -2.03 -9.41
C ASN A 297 35.17 -2.11 -10.74
N LYS A 298 35.63 -2.96 -11.67
CA LYS A 298 35.08 -3.10 -13.03
C LYS A 298 33.63 -3.60 -13.09
N SER A 299 33.14 -4.21 -12.00
CA SER A 299 31.83 -4.87 -11.94
C SER A 299 30.98 -4.35 -10.78
N ASP A 300 31.23 -3.12 -10.33
CA ASP A 300 30.51 -2.52 -9.20
C ASP A 300 29.00 -2.38 -9.48
N PRO A 301 28.12 -3.07 -8.73
CA PRO A 301 26.69 -3.06 -9.02
C PRO A 301 26.06 -1.66 -8.92
N TYR A 302 26.53 -0.83 -8.00
CA TYR A 302 25.98 0.51 -7.78
C TYR A 302 26.38 1.47 -8.91
N ALA A 303 27.66 1.50 -9.30
CA ALA A 303 28.13 2.32 -10.40
C ALA A 303 27.55 1.88 -11.76
N LEU A 304 27.39 0.57 -11.99
CA LEU A 304 26.68 0.04 -13.16
C LEU A 304 25.22 0.49 -13.19
N LEU A 305 24.48 0.35 -12.07
CA LEU A 305 23.09 0.78 -11.94
C LEU A 305 22.95 2.29 -12.16
N ALA A 306 23.83 3.09 -11.53
CA ALA A 306 23.84 4.55 -11.64
C ALA A 306 24.11 5.02 -13.08
N LEU A 307 25.04 4.40 -13.82
CA LEU A 307 25.23 4.67 -15.25
C LEU A 307 24.01 4.28 -16.08
N GLY A 308 23.37 3.14 -15.76
CA GLY A 308 22.09 2.76 -16.37
C GLY A 308 21.03 3.86 -16.24
N ASN A 309 20.86 4.37 -15.01
CA ASN A 309 19.94 5.47 -14.69
C ASN A 309 20.34 6.80 -15.37
N ILE A 310 21.62 7.15 -15.40
CA ILE A 310 22.11 8.39 -16.06
C ILE A 310 21.90 8.34 -17.58
N PHE A 311 22.15 7.20 -18.22
CA PHE A 311 21.87 7.04 -19.66
C PHE A 311 20.36 7.03 -19.95
N TYR A 312 19.53 6.55 -19.04
CA TYR A 312 18.08 6.70 -19.13
C TYR A 312 17.62 8.16 -18.96
N GLN A 313 18.10 8.87 -17.92
CA GLN A 313 17.84 10.31 -17.72
C GLN A 313 18.37 11.21 -18.85
N SER A 314 19.29 10.69 -19.67
CA SER A 314 19.81 11.36 -20.87
C SER A 314 18.93 11.17 -22.12
N VAL A 315 17.89 10.32 -22.07
CA VAL A 315 16.90 10.16 -23.15
C VAL A 315 16.10 11.45 -23.32
N ARG A 316 15.77 11.80 -24.57
CA ARG A 316 14.87 12.91 -24.91
C ARG A 316 13.84 12.44 -25.93
N PRO A 317 12.55 12.78 -25.78
CA PRO A 317 11.55 12.49 -26.80
C PRO A 317 12.02 12.97 -28.18
N SER A 318 11.85 12.13 -29.19
CA SER A 318 12.21 12.39 -30.59
C SER A 318 13.70 12.68 -30.93
N ASP A 319 14.64 12.52 -30.00
CA ASP A 319 16.08 12.53 -30.35
C ASP A 319 16.48 11.21 -31.05
N ALA A 320 17.16 11.30 -32.21
CA ALA A 320 17.73 10.15 -32.92
C ALA A 320 18.71 9.32 -32.05
N LYS A 321 19.30 9.91 -31.01
CA LYS A 321 20.18 9.22 -30.05
C LYS A 321 19.42 8.38 -29.02
N THR A 322 18.10 8.54 -28.88
CA THR A 322 17.30 7.83 -27.85
C THR A 322 17.46 6.31 -27.92
N THR A 323 17.40 5.71 -29.12
CA THR A 323 17.65 4.27 -29.30
C THR A 323 19.05 3.83 -28.83
N LYS A 324 20.07 4.70 -28.99
CA LYS A 324 21.45 4.46 -28.53
C LYS A 324 21.56 4.56 -27.00
N TRP A 325 20.87 5.53 -26.37
CA TRP A 325 20.84 5.71 -24.92
C TRP A 325 20.06 4.59 -24.22
N LEU A 326 18.86 4.24 -24.69
CA LEU A 326 18.07 3.10 -24.19
C LEU A 326 18.83 1.77 -24.34
N LYS A 327 19.59 1.57 -25.43
CA LYS A 327 20.46 0.39 -25.61
C LYS A 327 21.62 0.39 -24.62
N ARG A 328 22.21 1.55 -24.29
CA ARG A 328 23.24 1.68 -23.25
C ARG A 328 22.69 1.38 -21.86
N ALA A 329 21.61 2.03 -21.44
CA ALA A 329 20.98 1.81 -20.13
C ALA A 329 20.67 0.32 -19.88
N LEU A 330 19.99 -0.33 -20.84
CA LEU A 330 19.71 -1.76 -20.81
C LEU A 330 20.95 -2.65 -20.79
N THR A 331 22.07 -2.21 -21.38
CA THR A 331 23.34 -2.96 -21.31
C THR A 331 23.92 -2.94 -19.89
N PHE A 332 23.88 -1.80 -19.21
CA PHE A 332 24.36 -1.68 -17.83
C PHE A 332 23.47 -2.45 -16.84
N PHE A 333 22.13 -2.31 -16.92
CA PHE A 333 21.22 -3.09 -16.08
C PHE A 333 21.40 -4.61 -16.29
N LYS A 334 21.65 -5.07 -17.52
CA LYS A 334 21.99 -6.47 -17.81
C LYS A 334 23.39 -6.90 -17.36
N GLN A 335 24.30 -5.97 -17.04
CA GLN A 335 25.56 -6.30 -16.38
C GLN A 335 25.34 -6.47 -14.87
N VAL A 336 24.54 -5.62 -14.23
CA VAL A 336 24.13 -5.79 -12.82
C VAL A 336 23.48 -7.15 -12.61
N LEU A 337 22.45 -7.50 -13.40
CA LEU A 337 21.74 -8.80 -13.27
C LEU A 337 22.58 -10.05 -13.60
N ARG A 338 23.82 -9.90 -14.10
CA ARG A 338 24.77 -11.03 -14.24
C ARG A 338 25.68 -11.20 -13.03
N ALA A 339 25.89 -10.14 -12.26
CA ALA A 339 26.65 -10.16 -11.01
C ALA A 339 25.74 -10.45 -9.80
N ASP A 340 24.54 -9.88 -9.80
CA ASP A 340 23.49 -10.03 -8.79
C ASP A 340 22.14 -10.25 -9.49
N ALA A 341 21.73 -11.51 -9.62
CA ALA A 341 20.46 -11.88 -10.26
C ALA A 341 19.22 -11.46 -9.44
N SER A 342 19.40 -11.09 -8.16
CA SER A 342 18.35 -10.59 -7.27
C SER A 342 18.19 -9.07 -7.30
N ASN A 343 18.92 -8.34 -8.15
CA ASN A 343 18.94 -6.89 -8.11
C ASN A 343 17.64 -6.23 -8.59
N LEU A 344 16.73 -5.93 -7.65
CA LEU A 344 15.42 -5.34 -7.91
C LEU A 344 15.50 -4.02 -8.70
N PHE A 345 16.48 -3.17 -8.41
CA PHE A 345 16.64 -1.88 -9.08
C PHE A 345 17.04 -2.04 -10.56
N ALA A 346 17.93 -2.97 -10.88
CA ALA A 346 18.30 -3.26 -12.27
C ALA A 346 17.16 -3.92 -13.06
N ALA A 347 16.37 -4.80 -12.42
CA ALA A 347 15.15 -5.34 -13.01
C ALA A 347 14.12 -4.23 -13.29
N ASN A 348 13.87 -3.33 -12.32
CA ASN A 348 13.00 -2.16 -12.48
C ASN A 348 13.47 -1.27 -13.65
N GLY A 349 14.77 -0.96 -13.73
CA GLY A 349 15.36 -0.21 -14.85
C GLY A 349 15.17 -0.86 -16.22
N ILE A 350 15.21 -2.21 -16.30
CA ILE A 350 14.87 -2.94 -17.54
C ILE A 350 13.38 -2.82 -17.84
N GLY A 351 12.50 -2.98 -16.85
CA GLY A 351 11.05 -2.81 -17.01
C GLY A 351 10.69 -1.43 -17.58
N ILE A 352 11.31 -0.37 -17.06
CA ILE A 352 11.14 1.01 -17.55
C ILE A 352 11.59 1.11 -19.02
N VAL A 353 12.77 0.60 -19.38
CA VAL A 353 13.29 0.61 -20.77
C VAL A 353 12.49 -0.31 -21.73
N LEU A 354 11.68 -1.24 -21.22
CA LEU A 354 10.70 -1.99 -22.01
C LEU A 354 9.40 -1.19 -22.20
N ALA A 355 8.92 -0.49 -21.17
CA ALA A 355 7.73 0.36 -21.25
C ALA A 355 7.92 1.51 -22.26
N ASP A 356 9.08 2.18 -22.23
CA ASP A 356 9.49 3.24 -23.17
C ASP A 356 9.54 2.78 -24.65
N LYS A 357 9.66 1.47 -24.89
CA LYS A 357 9.61 0.87 -26.23
C LYS A 357 8.20 0.43 -26.64
N GLY A 358 7.19 0.79 -25.87
CA GLY A 358 5.81 0.32 -26.04
C GLY A 358 5.60 -1.15 -25.67
N GLN A 359 6.59 -1.85 -25.11
CA GLN A 359 6.50 -3.27 -24.77
C GLN A 359 5.84 -3.49 -23.40
N ILE A 360 4.67 -2.84 -23.20
CA ILE A 360 3.97 -2.74 -21.90
C ILE A 360 3.70 -4.12 -21.28
N GLY A 361 3.37 -5.14 -22.09
CA GLY A 361 3.18 -6.51 -21.61
C GLY A 361 4.45 -7.13 -21.01
N ALA A 362 5.59 -6.96 -21.66
CA ALA A 362 6.88 -7.47 -21.16
C ALA A 362 7.38 -6.64 -19.96
N ALA A 363 7.20 -5.32 -19.99
CA ALA A 363 7.48 -4.44 -18.85
C ALA A 363 6.69 -4.86 -17.60
N LYS A 364 5.37 -5.09 -17.77
CA LYS A 364 4.50 -5.56 -16.69
C LYS A 364 4.99 -6.87 -16.06
N VAL A 365 5.40 -7.87 -16.85
CA VAL A 365 5.94 -9.13 -16.31
C VAL A 365 7.18 -8.90 -15.44
N VAL A 366 8.10 -8.02 -15.87
CA VAL A 366 9.29 -7.66 -15.08
C VAL A 366 8.94 -6.90 -13.79
N PHE A 367 7.94 -6.02 -13.84
CA PHE A 367 7.47 -5.30 -12.65
C PHE A 367 6.67 -6.21 -11.69
N ASP A 368 5.88 -7.14 -12.22
CA ASP A 368 5.17 -8.15 -11.42
C ASP A 368 6.18 -9.01 -10.63
N SER A 369 7.25 -9.50 -11.26
CA SER A 369 8.28 -10.30 -10.59
C SER A 369 9.12 -9.49 -9.58
N VAL A 370 9.33 -8.19 -9.79
CA VAL A 370 9.98 -7.31 -8.80
C VAL A 370 9.09 -7.10 -7.57
N ARG A 371 7.77 -6.91 -7.76
CA ARG A 371 6.80 -6.81 -6.66
C ARG A 371 6.68 -8.12 -5.87
N GLU A 372 6.76 -9.27 -6.55
CA GLU A 372 6.75 -10.59 -5.91
C GLU A 372 8.03 -10.88 -5.10
N ALA A 373 9.16 -10.30 -5.50
CA ALA A 373 10.42 -10.40 -4.76
C ALA A 373 10.52 -9.40 -3.59
N SER A 374 9.83 -8.25 -3.63
CA SER A 374 9.69 -7.36 -2.47
C SER A 374 8.43 -6.51 -2.55
N SER A 375 7.65 -6.52 -1.45
CA SER A 375 6.52 -5.62 -1.25
C SER A 375 6.95 -4.20 -0.86
N GLU A 376 8.18 -3.98 -0.38
CA GLU A 376 8.65 -2.69 0.16
C GLU A 376 9.47 -1.90 -0.86
N PHE A 377 8.96 -1.80 -2.09
CA PHE A 377 9.60 -1.05 -3.17
C PHE A 377 8.59 -0.19 -3.96
N PRO A 378 8.30 1.05 -3.52
CA PRO A 378 7.22 1.88 -4.06
C PRO A 378 7.27 2.12 -5.57
N ASP A 379 8.47 2.28 -6.15
CA ASP A 379 8.68 2.53 -7.58
C ASP A 379 7.99 1.50 -8.48
N VAL A 380 7.94 0.22 -8.06
CA VAL A 380 7.32 -0.83 -8.88
C VAL A 380 5.81 -0.65 -8.99
N TYR A 381 5.16 -0.16 -7.93
CA TYR A 381 3.74 0.15 -7.93
C TYR A 381 3.43 1.38 -8.79
N VAL A 382 4.30 2.41 -8.75
CA VAL A 382 4.24 3.56 -9.67
C VAL A 382 4.37 3.13 -11.12
N ASN A 383 5.33 2.24 -11.42
CA ASN A 383 5.58 1.76 -12.79
C ASN A 383 4.49 0.81 -13.31
N LEU A 384 3.93 -0.05 -12.45
CA LEU A 384 2.71 -0.81 -12.76
C LEU A 384 1.50 0.12 -12.99
N GLY A 385 1.40 1.22 -12.23
CA GLY A 385 0.40 2.27 -12.41
C GLY A 385 0.50 2.91 -13.80
N HIS A 386 1.71 3.28 -14.24
CA HIS A 386 1.96 3.78 -15.60
C HIS A 386 1.59 2.76 -16.68
N CYS A 387 1.90 1.48 -16.48
CA CYS A 387 1.49 0.40 -17.39
C CYS A 387 -0.04 0.26 -17.45
N ALA A 388 -0.74 0.41 -16.32
CA ALA A 388 -2.20 0.38 -16.24
C ALA A 388 -2.85 1.61 -16.92
N LEU A 389 -2.27 2.81 -16.79
CA LEU A 389 -2.73 4.01 -17.53
C LEU A 389 -2.56 3.84 -19.04
N ALA A 390 -1.42 3.33 -19.50
CA ALA A 390 -1.20 3.03 -20.92
C ALA A 390 -2.23 2.01 -21.47
N GLN A 391 -2.75 1.12 -20.61
CA GLN A 391 -3.82 0.17 -20.92
C GLN A 391 -5.25 0.71 -20.63
N LYS A 392 -5.40 2.00 -20.26
CA LYS A 392 -6.65 2.65 -19.87
C LYS A 392 -7.38 2.01 -18.67
N GLN A 393 -6.66 1.26 -17.84
CA GLN A 393 -7.18 0.60 -16.63
C GLN A 393 -7.16 1.57 -15.44
N TYR A 394 -7.87 2.70 -15.55
CA TYR A 394 -7.76 3.85 -14.65
C TYR A 394 -7.95 3.50 -13.16
N VAL A 395 -8.99 2.71 -12.83
CA VAL A 395 -9.24 2.24 -11.45
C VAL A 395 -8.03 1.51 -10.88
N LYS A 396 -7.44 0.60 -11.68
CA LYS A 396 -6.27 -0.17 -11.27
C LYS A 396 -5.04 0.72 -11.10
N ALA A 397 -4.83 1.67 -12.01
CA ALA A 397 -3.75 2.64 -11.90
C ALA A 397 -3.85 3.46 -10.60
N ILE A 398 -5.05 3.97 -10.27
CA ILE A 398 -5.32 4.69 -9.02
C ILE A 398 -4.94 3.83 -7.81
N THR A 399 -5.46 2.59 -7.72
CA THR A 399 -5.13 1.70 -6.59
C THR A 399 -3.64 1.38 -6.48
N LEU A 400 -2.93 1.27 -7.61
CA LEU A 400 -1.48 1.05 -7.62
C LEU A 400 -0.71 2.27 -7.10
N TYR A 401 -1.07 3.48 -7.54
CA TYR A 401 -0.46 4.70 -7.01
C TYR A 401 -0.82 4.95 -5.53
N GLU A 402 -2.02 4.60 -5.09
CA GLU A 402 -2.41 4.64 -3.68
C GLU A 402 -1.57 3.66 -2.84
N THR A 403 -1.33 2.43 -3.32
CA THR A 403 -0.39 1.50 -2.67
C THR A 403 1.06 1.98 -2.71
N ALA A 404 1.47 2.69 -3.76
CA ALA A 404 2.80 3.30 -3.83
C ALA A 404 2.98 4.41 -2.78
N LEU A 405 1.99 5.30 -2.65
CA LEU A 405 2.01 6.39 -1.66
C LEU A 405 1.95 5.86 -0.23
N ALA A 406 1.14 4.83 0.03
CA ALA A 406 1.06 4.18 1.34
C ALA A 406 2.34 3.43 1.75
N LYS A 407 3.22 3.11 0.79
CA LYS A 407 4.52 2.48 1.00
C LYS A 407 5.71 3.44 0.85
N SER A 408 5.45 4.69 0.47
CA SER A 408 6.48 5.71 0.35
C SER A 408 7.01 6.13 1.72
N ALA A 409 8.29 6.46 1.79
CA ALA A 409 8.88 7.12 2.96
C ALA A 409 8.32 8.54 3.18
N ASP A 410 7.63 9.11 2.19
CA ASP A 410 6.82 10.33 2.32
C ASP A 410 5.34 10.06 1.92
N PRO A 411 4.40 10.01 2.89
CA PRO A 411 2.96 9.93 2.65
C PRO A 411 2.34 11.17 1.95
N HIS A 412 3.16 12.17 1.62
CA HIS A 412 2.79 13.42 0.96
C HIS A 412 3.49 13.63 -0.39
N ASP A 413 4.17 12.63 -0.95
CA ASP A 413 4.90 12.74 -2.23
C ASP A 413 4.01 13.34 -3.34
N VAL A 414 4.30 14.60 -3.67
CA VAL A 414 3.57 15.41 -4.65
C VAL A 414 3.62 14.77 -6.05
N THR A 415 4.67 14.01 -6.36
CA THR A 415 4.83 13.29 -7.63
C THR A 415 3.80 12.17 -7.77
N ILE A 416 3.63 11.35 -6.73
CA ILE A 416 2.64 10.27 -6.73
C ILE A 416 1.21 10.85 -6.66
N LEU A 417 1.01 11.92 -5.89
CA LEU A 417 -0.29 12.64 -5.87
C LEU A 417 -0.66 13.20 -7.25
N LEU A 418 0.30 13.69 -8.04
CA LEU A 418 0.10 14.10 -9.43
C LEU A 418 -0.26 12.94 -10.36
N PHE A 419 0.35 11.76 -10.19
CA PHE A 419 -0.03 10.57 -10.96
C PHE A 419 -1.46 10.10 -10.64
N ILE A 420 -1.87 10.12 -9.36
CA ILE A 420 -3.26 9.83 -8.95
C ILE A 420 -4.22 10.85 -9.56
N ALA A 421 -3.89 12.15 -9.51
CA ALA A 421 -4.71 13.20 -10.09
C ALA A 421 -4.92 13.04 -11.60
N ARG A 422 -3.87 12.70 -12.35
CA ARG A 422 -3.94 12.43 -13.80
C ARG A 422 -4.76 11.18 -14.11
N ALA A 423 -4.61 10.11 -13.33
CA ALA A 423 -5.43 8.92 -13.46
C ALA A 423 -6.93 9.21 -13.22
N LEU A 424 -7.26 10.04 -12.23
CA LEU A 424 -8.62 10.51 -11.95
C LEU A 424 -9.17 11.44 -13.06
N PHE A 425 -8.31 12.29 -13.65
CA PHE A 425 -8.66 13.16 -14.77
C PHE A 425 -9.02 12.36 -16.02
N ASP A 426 -8.21 11.36 -16.38
CA ASP A 426 -8.48 10.47 -17.53
C ASP A 426 -9.74 9.63 -17.30
N GLN A 427 -10.02 9.23 -16.06
CA GLN A 427 -11.29 8.60 -15.66
C GLN A 427 -12.48 9.58 -15.64
N LYS A 428 -12.27 10.87 -15.95
CA LYS A 428 -13.26 11.96 -15.91
C LYS A 428 -13.84 12.25 -14.52
N LEU A 429 -13.18 11.81 -13.45
CA LEU A 429 -13.56 12.09 -12.07
C LEU A 429 -13.02 13.46 -11.61
N TYR A 430 -13.32 14.51 -12.38
CA TYR A 430 -12.70 15.83 -12.27
C TYR A 430 -12.77 16.42 -10.85
N ALA A 431 -13.88 16.25 -10.12
CA ALA A 431 -13.99 16.73 -8.75
C ALA A 431 -12.99 16.05 -7.78
N LYS A 432 -12.69 14.76 -7.97
CA LYS A 432 -11.66 14.04 -7.19
C LYS A 432 -10.25 14.46 -7.63
N ALA A 433 -10.00 14.56 -8.94
CA ALA A 433 -8.73 15.05 -9.47
C ALA A 433 -8.40 16.46 -8.94
N ARG A 434 -9.38 17.37 -8.96
CA ARG A 434 -9.29 18.73 -8.43
C ARG A 434 -8.96 18.75 -6.94
N ALA A 435 -9.61 17.91 -6.14
CA ALA A 435 -9.32 17.78 -4.70
C ALA A 435 -7.87 17.31 -4.45
N MET A 436 -7.37 16.37 -5.24
CA MET A 436 -5.98 15.88 -5.16
C MET A 436 -4.97 16.94 -5.60
N LEU A 437 -5.21 17.65 -6.71
CA LEU A 437 -4.36 18.75 -7.18
C LEU A 437 -4.34 19.93 -6.19
N SER A 438 -5.48 20.21 -5.55
CA SER A 438 -5.54 21.14 -4.42
C SER A 438 -4.79 20.65 -3.19
N ARG A 439 -4.60 19.33 -2.97
CA ARG A 439 -3.67 18.79 -1.95
C ARG A 439 -2.22 19.03 -2.37
N CYS A 440 -1.87 18.77 -3.63
CA CYS A 440 -0.53 19.06 -4.17
C CYS A 440 -0.12 20.52 -3.94
N LEU A 441 -0.96 21.49 -4.31
CA LEU A 441 -0.65 22.93 -4.14
C LEU A 441 -0.68 23.43 -2.69
N ARG A 442 -1.24 22.68 -1.73
CA ARG A 442 -1.08 22.98 -0.30
C ARG A 442 0.25 22.49 0.27
N LEU A 443 0.87 21.49 -0.36
CA LEU A 443 2.17 20.95 0.01
C LEU A 443 3.30 21.70 -0.70
N GLU A 444 3.14 21.95 -2.00
CA GLU A 444 4.08 22.70 -2.83
C GLU A 444 3.35 23.78 -3.66
N PRO A 445 3.11 24.99 -3.09
CA PRO A 445 2.41 26.08 -3.78
C PRO A 445 3.11 26.57 -5.07
N THR A 446 4.41 26.30 -5.19
CA THR A 446 5.25 26.65 -6.35
C THR A 446 5.19 25.64 -7.50
N ASN A 447 4.48 24.52 -7.35
CA ASN A 447 4.48 23.46 -8.35
C ASN A 447 3.67 23.87 -9.61
N ILE A 448 4.40 24.35 -10.63
CA ILE A 448 3.83 24.83 -11.90
C ILE A 448 2.99 23.74 -12.59
N ALA A 449 3.43 22.47 -12.54
CA ALA A 449 2.71 21.36 -13.16
C ALA A 449 1.38 21.07 -12.44
N ALA A 450 1.38 21.03 -11.11
CA ALA A 450 0.16 20.88 -10.32
C ALA A 450 -0.84 22.03 -10.55
N ARG A 451 -0.34 23.27 -10.74
CA ARG A 451 -1.17 24.44 -11.01
C ARG A 451 -1.78 24.42 -12.41
N PHE A 452 -1.01 24.00 -13.42
CA PHE A 452 -1.52 23.84 -14.79
C PHE A 452 -2.52 22.68 -14.90
N ASP A 453 -2.21 21.52 -14.31
CA ASP A 453 -3.10 20.35 -14.29
C ASP A 453 -4.40 20.66 -13.50
N LEU A 454 -4.33 21.50 -12.46
CA LEU A 454 -5.51 22.01 -11.73
C LEU A 454 -6.40 22.87 -12.63
N ALA A 455 -5.84 23.86 -13.32
CA ALA A 455 -6.59 24.71 -14.25
C ALA A 455 -7.27 23.87 -15.35
N LEU A 456 -6.55 22.89 -15.92
CA LEU A 456 -7.06 21.97 -16.93
C LEU A 456 -8.20 21.08 -16.39
N THR A 457 -8.09 20.64 -15.14
CA THR A 457 -9.13 19.87 -14.45
C THR A 457 -10.38 20.72 -14.20
N ILE A 458 -10.22 21.98 -13.79
CA ILE A 458 -11.34 22.92 -13.57
C ILE A 458 -12.06 23.23 -14.88
N GLN A 459 -11.32 23.56 -15.94
CA GLN A 459 -11.85 23.78 -17.30
C GLN A 459 -12.62 22.55 -17.78
N SER A 460 -12.06 21.34 -17.60
CA SER A 460 -12.71 20.10 -18.01
C SER A 460 -13.96 19.77 -17.18
N GLU A 461 -13.97 20.06 -15.88
CA GLU A 461 -15.15 19.95 -15.02
C GLU A 461 -16.29 20.89 -15.51
N ALA A 462 -15.94 22.11 -15.93
CA ALA A 462 -16.90 23.08 -16.44
C ALA A 462 -17.46 22.69 -17.82
N VAL A 463 -16.60 22.34 -18.77
CA VAL A 463 -16.99 21.91 -20.12
C VAL A 463 -17.83 20.62 -20.07
N ALA A 464 -17.55 19.71 -19.14
CA ALA A 464 -18.38 18.53 -18.91
C ALA A 464 -19.79 18.88 -18.41
N LYS A 465 -19.93 19.89 -17.53
CA LYS A 465 -21.24 20.38 -17.05
C LYS A 465 -22.05 21.10 -18.13
N LEU A 466 -21.40 21.90 -18.98
CA LEU A 466 -22.07 22.59 -20.10
C LEU A 466 -22.60 21.60 -21.16
N LYS A 467 -21.93 20.45 -21.30
CA LYS A 467 -22.31 19.35 -22.21
C LYS A 467 -23.32 18.35 -21.62
N LEU A 468 -23.87 18.61 -20.42
CA LEU A 468 -24.98 17.81 -19.90
C LEU A 468 -26.26 18.04 -20.72
N PRO A 469 -27.16 17.03 -20.81
CA PRO A 469 -28.50 17.21 -21.36
C PRO A 469 -29.25 18.33 -20.64
N GLU A 470 -30.15 19.02 -21.33
CA GLU A 470 -30.86 20.21 -20.79
C GLU A 470 -31.62 19.91 -19.49
N SER A 471 -32.24 18.73 -19.40
CA SER A 471 -32.91 18.22 -18.19
C SER A 471 -31.98 18.03 -16.98
N GLN A 472 -30.67 17.98 -17.19
CA GLN A 472 -29.62 17.87 -16.17
C GLN A 472 -28.77 19.15 -16.05
N ARG A 473 -29.12 20.21 -16.79
CA ARG A 473 -28.35 21.46 -16.90
C ARG A 473 -29.18 22.69 -16.48
N PRO A 474 -29.70 22.76 -15.24
CA PRO A 474 -30.41 23.93 -14.74
C PRO A 474 -29.48 25.14 -14.59
N VAL A 475 -30.08 26.33 -14.42
CA VAL A 475 -29.39 27.63 -14.25
C VAL A 475 -28.28 27.58 -13.19
N THR A 476 -28.49 26.85 -12.10
CA THR A 476 -27.50 26.65 -11.02
C THR A 476 -26.25 25.90 -11.49
N VAL A 477 -26.39 24.90 -12.37
CA VAL A 477 -25.27 24.15 -12.95
C VAL A 477 -24.51 25.02 -13.96
N VAL A 478 -25.21 25.75 -14.83
CA VAL A 478 -24.57 26.67 -15.79
C VAL A 478 -23.80 27.78 -15.07
N LYS A 479 -24.42 28.44 -14.07
CA LYS A 479 -23.72 29.42 -13.21
C LYS A 479 -22.54 28.82 -12.43
N SER A 480 -22.57 27.53 -12.11
CA SER A 480 -21.40 26.85 -11.52
C SER A 480 -20.27 26.61 -12.54
N ALA A 481 -20.60 26.31 -13.80
CA ALA A 481 -19.63 26.08 -14.85
C ALA A 481 -18.95 27.40 -15.27
N ILE A 482 -19.69 28.50 -15.38
CA ILE A 482 -19.15 29.84 -15.67
C ILE A 482 -18.11 30.24 -14.60
N ARG A 483 -18.41 30.08 -13.31
CA ARG A 483 -17.45 30.36 -12.22
C ARG A 483 -16.19 29.49 -12.30
N LEU A 484 -16.32 28.23 -12.70
CA LEU A 484 -15.18 27.33 -12.89
C LEU A 484 -14.33 27.76 -14.09
N LEU A 485 -14.92 28.11 -15.24
CA LEU A 485 -14.17 28.66 -16.38
C LEU A 485 -13.46 29.97 -16.02
N GLN A 486 -14.11 30.88 -15.30
CA GLN A 486 -13.49 32.12 -14.80
C GLN A 486 -12.30 31.83 -13.88
N HIS A 487 -12.40 30.83 -12.98
CA HIS A 487 -11.29 30.42 -12.14
C HIS A 487 -10.15 29.80 -12.96
N ALA A 488 -10.42 28.83 -13.84
CA ALA A 488 -9.41 28.23 -14.71
C ALA A 488 -8.67 29.28 -15.55
N ARG A 489 -9.42 30.22 -16.15
CA ARG A 489 -8.88 31.37 -16.89
C ARG A 489 -7.90 32.19 -16.03
N SER A 490 -8.26 32.52 -14.80
CA SER A 490 -7.39 33.29 -13.90
C SER A 490 -6.11 32.54 -13.50
N GLU A 491 -6.15 31.21 -13.39
CA GLU A 491 -4.95 30.39 -13.14
C GLU A 491 -4.04 30.34 -14.38
N TYR A 492 -4.61 30.23 -15.58
CA TYR A 492 -3.86 30.32 -16.83
C TYR A 492 -3.25 31.71 -17.05
N GLU A 493 -3.99 32.78 -16.75
CA GLU A 493 -3.52 34.16 -16.83
C GLU A 493 -2.36 34.42 -15.85
N TYR A 494 -2.43 33.90 -14.62
CA TYR A 494 -1.30 33.92 -13.69
C TYR A 494 -0.08 33.18 -14.26
N LEU A 495 -0.27 31.97 -14.80
CA LEU A 495 0.83 31.16 -15.36
C LEU A 495 1.45 31.79 -16.62
N TYR A 496 0.66 32.50 -17.42
CA TYR A 496 1.13 33.22 -18.60
C TYR A 496 1.87 34.52 -18.23
N ALA A 497 1.26 35.38 -17.40
CA ALA A 497 1.82 36.67 -17.02
C ALA A 497 3.16 36.57 -16.26
N ASN A 498 3.36 35.49 -15.50
CA ASN A 498 4.62 35.20 -14.80
C ASN A 498 5.63 34.41 -15.66
N ASN A 499 5.36 34.21 -16.97
CA ASN A 499 6.17 33.40 -17.90
C ASN A 499 6.41 31.94 -17.45
N LEU A 500 5.52 31.38 -16.63
CA LEU A 500 5.64 30.02 -16.07
C LEU A 500 5.17 28.94 -17.05
N ALA A 501 4.20 29.25 -17.90
CA ALA A 501 3.74 28.37 -18.98
C ALA A 501 3.26 29.17 -20.21
N SER A 502 4.10 29.31 -21.24
CA SER A 502 3.75 30.03 -22.48
C SER A 502 2.50 29.47 -23.17
N ARG A 503 2.34 28.14 -23.16
CA ARG A 503 1.16 27.45 -23.72
C ARG A 503 -0.16 27.83 -23.05
N ALA A 504 -0.15 28.40 -21.84
CA ALA A 504 -1.38 28.80 -21.15
C ALA A 504 -2.23 29.79 -21.96
N LYS A 505 -1.64 30.58 -22.87
CA LYS A 505 -2.36 31.47 -23.79
C LYS A 505 -3.44 30.75 -24.62
N GLU A 506 -3.12 29.58 -25.16
CA GLU A 506 -4.05 28.71 -25.91
C GLU A 506 -5.30 28.37 -25.08
N TYR A 507 -5.12 28.21 -23.75
CA TYR A 507 -6.17 27.83 -22.81
C TYR A 507 -6.94 29.03 -22.26
N ILE A 508 -6.34 30.23 -22.22
CA ILE A 508 -7.06 31.49 -21.96
C ILE A 508 -8.04 31.76 -23.11
N GLU A 509 -7.55 31.70 -24.36
CA GLU A 509 -8.37 31.91 -25.57
C GLU A 509 -9.52 30.89 -25.66
N TYR A 510 -9.25 29.62 -25.31
CA TYR A 510 -10.30 28.61 -25.17
C TYR A 510 -11.31 28.96 -24.06
N CYS A 511 -10.84 29.42 -22.88
CA CYS A 511 -11.74 29.76 -21.77
C CYS A 511 -12.61 30.97 -22.09
N ASP A 512 -12.10 31.96 -22.83
CA ASP A 512 -12.87 33.12 -23.28
C ASP A 512 -13.99 32.69 -24.24
N SER A 513 -13.69 31.91 -25.29
CA SER A 513 -14.71 31.35 -26.19
C SER A 513 -15.72 30.43 -25.45
N ALA A 514 -15.25 29.61 -24.51
CA ALA A 514 -16.13 28.75 -23.72
C ALA A 514 -17.01 29.54 -22.72
N LEU A 515 -16.63 30.76 -22.35
CA LEU A 515 -17.45 31.67 -21.53
C LEU A 515 -18.54 32.37 -22.35
N GLU A 516 -18.27 32.69 -23.62
CA GLU A 516 -19.26 33.18 -24.58
C GLU A 516 -20.32 32.11 -24.89
N ASP A 517 -19.90 30.87 -25.19
CA ASP A 517 -20.83 29.72 -25.31
C ASP A 517 -21.64 29.53 -24.01
N ALA A 518 -21.00 29.66 -22.85
CA ALA A 518 -21.64 29.46 -21.56
C ALA A 518 -22.69 30.54 -21.24
N SER A 519 -22.48 31.81 -21.61
CA SER A 519 -23.48 32.87 -21.41
C SER A 519 -24.71 32.65 -22.30
N LEU A 520 -24.52 32.28 -23.56
CA LEU A 520 -25.64 31.92 -24.45
C LEU A 520 -26.45 30.72 -23.90
N THR A 521 -25.78 29.71 -23.33
CA THR A 521 -26.48 28.60 -22.66
C THR A 521 -27.12 28.98 -21.33
N LEU A 522 -26.66 30.07 -20.69
CA LEU A 522 -27.27 30.60 -19.48
C LEU A 522 -28.59 31.28 -19.80
N ASP A 523 -28.60 32.22 -20.74
CA ASP A 523 -29.80 32.97 -21.14
C ASP A 523 -30.92 32.01 -21.57
N ALA A 524 -30.58 31.00 -22.38
CA ALA A 524 -31.52 29.94 -22.76
C ALA A 524 -32.05 29.12 -21.56
N ALA A 525 -31.20 28.83 -20.57
CA ALA A 525 -31.61 28.13 -19.36
C ALA A 525 -32.48 28.99 -18.43
N GLU A 526 -32.23 30.30 -18.34
CA GLU A 526 -33.06 31.22 -17.53
C GLU A 526 -34.45 31.41 -18.14
N ILE A 527 -34.52 31.60 -19.46
CA ILE A 527 -35.79 31.66 -20.21
C ILE A 527 -36.58 30.35 -20.04
N LEU A 528 -35.91 29.19 -20.14
CA LEU A 528 -36.55 27.89 -19.94
C LEU A 528 -37.05 27.75 -18.49
N GLU A 529 -36.23 28.09 -17.48
CA GLU A 529 -36.66 27.98 -16.08
C GLU A 529 -37.81 28.94 -15.75
N GLU A 530 -37.83 30.15 -16.30
CA GLU A 530 -38.94 31.09 -16.15
C GLU A 530 -40.22 30.61 -16.86
N SER A 531 -40.12 30.02 -18.04
CA SER A 531 -41.25 29.39 -18.74
C SER A 531 -41.85 28.23 -17.93
N LEU A 532 -41.00 27.41 -17.29
CA LEU A 532 -41.43 26.31 -16.42
C LEU A 532 -42.02 26.82 -15.10
N ARG A 533 -41.44 27.87 -14.52
CA ARG A 533 -41.92 28.49 -13.27
C ARG A 533 -43.26 29.18 -13.46
N SER A 534 -43.45 29.90 -14.57
CA SER A 534 -44.73 30.52 -14.93
C SER A 534 -45.78 29.48 -15.36
N ALA A 535 -45.41 28.39 -16.03
CA ALA A 535 -46.33 27.28 -16.32
C ALA A 535 -46.79 26.55 -15.05
N ARG A 536 -45.93 26.38 -14.04
CA ARG A 536 -46.31 25.86 -12.72
C ARG A 536 -47.25 26.81 -12.00
N ALA A 537 -46.92 28.10 -11.91
CA ALA A 537 -47.77 29.11 -11.29
C ALA A 537 -49.16 29.22 -11.95
N ARG A 538 -49.26 28.99 -13.27
CA ARG A 538 -50.56 28.88 -13.97
C ARG A 538 -51.36 27.67 -13.51
N ARG A 539 -50.75 26.47 -13.46
CA ARG A 539 -51.42 25.26 -12.96
C ARG A 539 -51.85 25.40 -11.50
N GLU A 540 -50.98 25.92 -10.65
CA GLU A 540 -51.28 26.19 -9.23
C GLU A 540 -52.44 27.20 -9.10
N ALA A 541 -52.53 28.21 -9.97
CA ALA A 541 -53.66 29.14 -10.02
C ALA A 541 -54.94 28.53 -10.63
N GLU A 542 -54.84 27.66 -11.62
CA GLU A 542 -55.95 26.91 -12.22
C GLU A 542 -56.55 25.91 -11.20
N GLU A 543 -55.69 25.18 -10.49
CA GLU A 543 -56.06 24.27 -9.40
C GLU A 543 -56.69 25.03 -8.22
N ALA A 544 -56.11 26.18 -7.82
CA ALA A 544 -56.67 27.03 -6.77
C ALA A 544 -58.01 27.67 -7.18
N ALA A 545 -58.17 28.09 -8.44
CA ALA A 545 -59.43 28.62 -8.97
C ALA A 545 -60.51 27.53 -9.06
N ALA A 546 -60.16 26.31 -9.48
CA ALA A 546 -61.05 25.16 -9.47
C ALA A 546 -61.47 24.78 -8.05
N ALA A 547 -60.55 24.80 -7.08
CA ALA A 547 -60.85 24.57 -5.68
C ALA A 547 -61.75 25.66 -5.08
N ALA A 548 -61.52 26.93 -5.42
CA ALA A 548 -62.37 28.05 -5.01
C ALA A 548 -63.79 27.95 -5.59
N ALA A 549 -63.92 27.65 -6.89
CA ALA A 549 -65.22 27.44 -7.54
C ALA A 549 -65.96 26.21 -6.98
N ALA A 550 -65.25 25.13 -6.64
CA ALA A 550 -65.82 23.97 -5.97
C ALA A 550 -66.30 24.30 -4.54
N ALA A 551 -65.55 25.13 -3.80
CA ALA A 551 -65.95 25.60 -2.47
C ALA A 551 -67.15 26.55 -2.53
N GLU A 552 -67.22 27.45 -3.52
CA GLU A 552 -68.37 28.33 -3.75
C GLU A 552 -69.62 27.53 -4.16
N ALA A 553 -69.48 26.54 -5.06
CA ALA A 553 -70.57 25.64 -5.43
C ALA A 553 -71.06 24.81 -4.23
N ALA A 554 -70.15 24.32 -3.37
CA ALA A 554 -70.52 23.62 -2.14
C ALA A 554 -71.23 24.54 -1.13
N ALA A 555 -70.78 25.79 -0.99
CA ALA A 555 -71.42 26.79 -0.14
C ALA A 555 -72.82 27.19 -0.67
N ALA A 556 -72.98 27.33 -1.99
CA ALA A 556 -74.27 27.58 -2.63
C ALA A 556 -75.23 26.40 -2.46
N ALA A 557 -74.76 25.16 -2.62
CA ALA A 557 -75.54 23.96 -2.36
C ALA A 557 -75.97 23.84 -0.89
N ALA A 558 -75.06 24.15 0.05
CA ALA A 558 -75.38 24.19 1.49
C ALA A 558 -76.40 25.30 1.82
N ALA A 559 -76.28 26.48 1.21
CA ALA A 559 -77.24 27.57 1.37
C ALA A 559 -78.63 27.23 0.79
N ALA A 560 -78.68 26.57 -0.36
CA ALA A 560 -79.92 26.07 -0.95
C ALA A 560 -80.60 25.01 -0.06
N ALA A 561 -79.84 24.04 0.45
CA ALA A 561 -80.34 23.04 1.39
C ALA A 561 -80.81 23.66 2.73
N ALA A 562 -80.12 24.71 3.21
CA ALA A 562 -80.54 25.46 4.39
C ALA A 562 -81.82 26.27 4.15
N ALA A 563 -82.00 26.86 2.96
CA ALA A 563 -83.22 27.56 2.57
C ALA A 563 -84.41 26.58 2.44
N GLU A 564 -84.22 25.44 1.80
CA GLU A 564 -85.23 24.38 1.68
C GLU A 564 -85.61 23.81 3.07
N ALA A 565 -84.64 23.64 3.97
CA ALA A 565 -84.88 23.26 5.36
C ALA A 565 -85.65 24.34 6.14
N ALA A 566 -85.36 25.62 5.90
CA ALA A 566 -86.07 26.74 6.52
C ALA A 566 -87.51 26.88 6.01
N GLU A 567 -87.75 26.65 4.71
CA GLU A 567 -89.09 26.61 4.13
C GLU A 567 -89.92 25.45 4.70
N LYS A 568 -89.33 24.23 4.76
CA LYS A 568 -89.94 23.07 5.41
C LYS A 568 -90.24 23.34 6.89
N ALA A 569 -89.33 24.00 7.62
CA ALA A 569 -89.55 24.39 9.01
C ALA A 569 -90.66 25.45 9.15
N ALA A 570 -90.78 26.39 8.21
CA ALA A 570 -91.85 27.39 8.18
C ALA A 570 -93.22 26.73 7.92
N ILE A 571 -93.31 25.79 6.97
CA ILE A 571 -94.53 25.00 6.72
C ILE A 571 -94.93 24.21 7.97
N ILE A 572 -93.98 23.50 8.60
CA ILE A 572 -94.23 22.78 9.87
C ILE A 572 -94.69 23.74 10.97
N GLN A 573 -94.14 24.97 11.03
CA GLN A 573 -94.59 25.96 12.00
C GLN A 573 -96.02 26.46 11.69
N GLU A 574 -96.37 26.66 10.42
CA GLU A 574 -97.70 27.08 9.99
C GLU A 574 -98.76 25.99 10.26
N ASP A 575 -98.43 24.74 9.94
CA ASP A 575 -99.22 23.56 10.32
C ASP A 575 -99.37 23.45 11.85
N SER A 576 -98.34 23.76 12.63
CA SER A 576 -98.43 23.75 14.10
C SER A 576 -99.38 24.84 14.63
N LYS A 577 -99.43 26.01 13.99
CA LYS A 577 -100.40 27.09 14.31
C LYS A 577 -101.82 26.64 13.92
N MET A 578 -102.00 26.07 12.74
CA MET A 578 -103.26 25.48 12.28
C MET A 578 -103.76 24.40 13.25
N LEU A 579 -102.91 23.48 13.68
CA LEU A 579 -103.24 22.44 14.65
C LEU A 579 -103.55 23.01 16.05
N ALA A 580 -102.90 24.10 16.46
CA ALA A 580 -103.24 24.81 17.70
C ALA A 580 -104.63 25.47 17.62
N ILE A 581 -104.95 26.13 16.50
CA ILE A 581 -106.28 26.71 16.24
C ILE A 581 -107.35 25.61 16.18
N MET A 582 -107.06 24.47 15.54
CA MET A 582 -107.96 23.30 15.53
C MET A 582 -108.17 22.71 16.93
N ARG A 583 -107.15 22.64 17.78
CA ARG A 583 -107.32 22.28 19.21
C ARG A 583 -108.24 23.26 19.93
N GLN A 584 -108.00 24.56 19.76
CA GLN A 584 -108.79 25.61 20.42
C GLN A 584 -110.27 25.60 19.99
N ASN A 585 -110.55 25.24 18.73
CA ASN A 585 -111.91 25.01 18.24
C ASN A 585 -112.50 23.69 18.76
N TRP A 586 -111.70 22.63 18.92
CA TRP A 586 -112.14 21.33 19.46
C TRP A 586 -112.49 21.39 20.96
N GLU A 587 -111.75 22.18 21.75
CA GLU A 587 -112.02 22.39 23.18
C GLU A 587 -113.35 23.10 23.44
N ASN A 588 -113.85 23.87 22.47
CA ASN A 588 -115.14 24.57 22.53
C ASN A 588 -116.35 23.73 22.04
N ALA A 589 -116.16 22.47 21.65
CA ALA A 589 -117.25 21.63 21.11
C ALA A 589 -118.16 21.01 22.21
N PRO A 590 -119.51 21.14 22.13
CA PRO A 590 -120.42 20.73 23.20
C PRO A 590 -120.61 19.20 23.30
N LYS A 591 -120.39 18.65 24.50
CA LYS A 591 -120.42 17.20 24.80
C LYS A 591 -121.84 16.66 25.00
N THR A 592 -122.35 15.84 24.07
CA THR A 592 -123.50 14.94 24.31
C THR A 592 -123.20 13.48 23.88
N ARG A 593 -124.16 12.55 24.03
CA ARG A 593 -123.88 11.14 24.41
C ARG A 593 -124.49 10.05 23.50
N LYS A 594 -123.71 8.98 23.34
CA LYS A 594 -124.09 7.53 23.24
C LYS A 594 -124.74 6.97 21.95
N ARG A 595 -124.06 5.92 21.43
CA ARG A 595 -124.60 4.61 20.93
C ARG A 595 -125.43 4.63 19.62
N LYS A 596 -125.33 3.62 18.74
CA LYS A 596 -125.34 2.16 19.00
C LYS A 596 -124.33 1.36 18.15
N ARG A 597 -124.01 0.14 18.61
CA ARG A 597 -123.23 -0.89 17.88
C ARG A 597 -124.20 -1.89 17.22
N LYS A 598 -123.83 -2.46 16.08
CA LYS A 598 -124.23 -3.82 15.65
C LYS A 598 -122.95 -4.66 15.54
N LYS A 599 -123.03 -6.00 15.66
CA LYS A 599 -121.84 -6.83 15.96
C LYS A 599 -121.93 -8.22 15.33
N THR A 600 -121.01 -8.49 14.39
CA THR A 600 -120.59 -9.78 13.81
C THR A 600 -119.16 -9.55 13.32
N SER A 601 -118.06 -10.26 13.64
CA SER A 601 -117.77 -11.66 14.01
C SER A 601 -118.05 -12.67 12.88
N GLN A 602 -117.09 -13.46 12.39
CA GLN A 602 -115.66 -13.58 12.76
C GLN A 602 -114.84 -14.32 11.68
N ALA A 603 -113.53 -14.51 11.93
CA ALA A 603 -112.57 -15.35 11.22
C ALA A 603 -111.94 -14.82 9.91
N ALA A 604 -110.65 -15.11 9.76
CA ALA A 604 -109.88 -15.11 8.51
C ALA A 604 -109.57 -16.58 8.13
N PRO A 605 -109.20 -16.88 6.88
CA PRO A 605 -107.79 -17.23 6.68
C PRO A 605 -107.18 -16.90 5.29
N SER A 606 -105.84 -16.83 5.27
CA SER A 606 -104.91 -17.39 4.28
C SER A 606 -105.13 -17.26 2.76
N ARG A 607 -104.27 -16.42 2.15
CA ARG A 607 -103.43 -16.66 0.94
C ARG A 607 -104.14 -16.82 -0.43
N ASN A 608 -103.33 -16.59 -1.47
CA ASN A 608 -103.62 -16.54 -2.91
C ASN A 608 -104.24 -15.20 -3.39
N ASP A 609 -103.83 -14.62 -4.53
CA ASP A 609 -102.82 -15.06 -5.52
C ASP A 609 -101.66 -14.07 -5.67
N LEU A 610 -100.49 -14.59 -6.07
CA LEU A 610 -99.35 -13.83 -6.57
C LEU A 610 -99.32 -13.94 -8.10
N PRO A 611 -99.38 -12.82 -8.84
CA PRO A 611 -98.49 -12.60 -9.96
C PRO A 611 -97.14 -12.17 -9.37
N GLU A 612 -96.09 -12.97 -9.58
CA GLU A 612 -94.73 -12.47 -9.49
C GLU A 612 -94.56 -11.42 -10.61
N PRO A 613 -93.95 -10.24 -10.35
CA PRO A 613 -93.46 -9.42 -11.44
C PRO A 613 -92.41 -10.24 -12.19
N GLU A 614 -92.67 -10.50 -13.47
CA GLU A 614 -91.86 -11.42 -14.27
C GLU A 614 -90.41 -10.94 -14.34
N TRP A 615 -89.47 -11.87 -14.11
CA TRP A 615 -88.07 -11.64 -14.41
C TRP A 615 -87.91 -11.79 -15.93
N GLU A 616 -87.89 -10.68 -16.67
CA GLU A 616 -87.19 -10.66 -17.95
C GLU A 616 -85.69 -10.60 -17.67
N ASP A 617 -84.93 -11.55 -18.22
CA ASP A 617 -83.50 -11.73 -17.95
C ASP A 617 -82.66 -10.61 -18.59
N ASP A 618 -82.02 -9.79 -17.75
CA ASP A 618 -80.77 -9.08 -18.07
C ASP A 618 -79.61 -9.70 -17.27
N GLN A 619 -79.41 -11.01 -17.48
CA GLN A 619 -78.10 -11.64 -17.38
C GLN A 619 -77.49 -11.56 -18.78
N ASP A 620 -76.34 -10.91 -18.95
CA ASP A 620 -75.08 -11.61 -18.73
C ASP A 620 -74.15 -11.04 -17.65
N ASN A 621 -73.51 -11.99 -16.96
CA ASN A 621 -72.43 -11.83 -15.98
C ASN A 621 -71.09 -11.61 -16.74
N PRO A 622 -69.97 -11.14 -16.12
CA PRO A 622 -69.37 -11.81 -14.98
C PRO A 622 -68.75 -10.91 -13.87
N TYR A 623 -69.33 -11.01 -12.69
CA TYR A 623 -68.68 -11.66 -11.54
C TYR A 623 -67.40 -11.00 -10.94
N MET A 624 -67.61 -10.20 -9.89
CA MET A 624 -66.75 -10.27 -8.69
C MET A 624 -67.08 -11.56 -7.91
N PRO A 625 -66.15 -12.04 -7.07
CA PRO A 625 -66.50 -12.05 -5.65
C PRO A 625 -65.33 -11.67 -4.73
N GLY A 626 -65.65 -11.37 -3.47
CA GLY A 626 -64.70 -11.28 -2.39
C GLY A 626 -65.34 -11.63 -1.05
N GLU A 627 -64.53 -12.18 -0.14
CA GLU A 627 -64.84 -12.39 1.28
C GLU A 627 -63.57 -12.03 2.09
N GLY A 628 -63.63 -11.56 3.35
CA GLY A 628 -64.80 -11.17 4.14
C GLY A 628 -64.44 -10.93 5.62
N SER A 629 -65.11 -9.97 6.27
CA SER A 629 -65.09 -9.68 7.74
C SER A 629 -63.77 -9.19 8.38
N GLY A 630 -63.78 -8.40 9.46
CA GLY A 630 -64.90 -7.67 10.08
C GLY A 630 -64.57 -7.01 11.44
N SER A 631 -65.40 -6.03 11.84
CA SER A 631 -65.45 -5.33 13.17
C SER A 631 -64.23 -4.47 13.61
N GLY A 632 -64.39 -3.35 14.33
CA GLY A 632 -65.61 -2.57 14.62
C GLY A 632 -65.46 -1.54 15.76
N LEU A 633 -66.20 -0.42 15.67
CA LEU A 633 -66.50 0.60 16.72
C LEU A 633 -65.33 1.40 17.35
N GLY A 634 -65.43 2.71 17.61
CA GLY A 634 -66.47 3.71 17.29
C GLY A 634 -66.26 5.06 18.01
N SER A 635 -66.91 6.14 17.53
CA SER A 635 -67.14 7.49 18.15
C SER A 635 -65.95 8.28 18.76
N GLY A 636 -65.78 9.60 18.54
CA GLY A 636 -66.51 10.57 17.68
C GLY A 636 -66.39 12.02 18.20
N ALA A 637 -66.61 13.02 17.32
CA ALA A 637 -66.73 14.48 17.60
C ALA A 637 -65.48 15.18 18.23
N GLU A 638 -65.22 16.49 18.11
CA GLU A 638 -65.93 17.67 17.55
C GLU A 638 -64.99 18.55 16.67
N SER A 639 -65.51 19.67 16.14
CA SER A 639 -64.79 20.81 15.52
C SER A 639 -65.28 22.11 16.20
N PRO A 640 -64.65 23.32 16.09
CA PRO A 640 -63.86 23.81 14.95
C PRO A 640 -62.71 24.84 15.25
N ALA A 641 -62.22 25.47 14.16
CA ALA A 641 -61.70 26.84 14.04
C ALA A 641 -60.18 27.17 14.22
N SER A 642 -59.70 27.96 13.26
CA SER A 642 -58.40 28.66 13.13
C SER A 642 -58.63 30.19 13.35
N PRO A 643 -57.75 31.17 13.00
CA PRO A 643 -56.34 31.17 12.53
C PRO A 643 -55.43 32.16 13.37
N PRO A 644 -54.58 33.08 12.83
CA PRO A 644 -53.16 32.85 12.46
C PRO A 644 -52.10 33.83 13.07
N ALA A 645 -50.82 33.62 12.66
CA ALA A 645 -49.78 34.64 12.34
C ALA A 645 -48.64 35.02 13.33
N SER A 646 -47.48 34.36 13.13
CA SER A 646 -46.14 35.00 12.91
C SER A 646 -45.38 35.63 14.14
N PRO A 647 -44.16 36.22 14.00
CA PRO A 647 -42.91 35.66 14.57
C PRO A 647 -42.11 36.71 15.40
N PRO A 648 -40.77 36.64 15.67
CA PRO A 648 -39.74 35.58 15.58
C PRO A 648 -39.23 35.25 17.03
N PRO A 649 -37.93 35.22 17.49
CA PRO A 649 -36.58 35.26 16.90
C PRO A 649 -35.86 33.89 16.95
N ALA A 650 -34.62 33.79 17.46
CA ALA A 650 -33.79 32.57 17.46
C ALA A 650 -32.78 32.48 18.64
N ALA A 651 -32.41 31.26 19.05
CA ALA A 651 -31.16 30.92 19.74
C ALA A 651 -30.83 29.41 19.60
N ASP A 652 -29.56 29.09 19.35
CA ASP A 652 -28.91 27.77 19.42
C ASP A 652 -28.08 27.73 20.74
N PRO A 653 -27.35 26.65 21.17
CA PRO A 653 -27.19 25.30 20.61
C PRO A 653 -27.18 24.13 21.64
N THR A 654 -26.84 22.92 21.13
CA THR A 654 -26.06 21.81 21.77
C THR A 654 -26.74 20.49 22.18
N ALA A 655 -25.95 19.40 21.99
CA ALA A 655 -26.08 18.00 22.44
C ALA A 655 -27.06 17.05 21.69
N PRO A 656 -26.63 15.85 21.25
CA PRO A 656 -27.44 14.89 20.48
C PRO A 656 -28.04 13.73 21.32
N PRO A 657 -29.10 13.06 20.82
CA PRO A 657 -29.62 11.82 21.41
C PRO A 657 -28.83 10.56 20.98
N PRO A 658 -28.73 9.50 21.81
CA PRO A 658 -28.03 8.26 21.47
C PRO A 658 -28.87 7.31 20.60
N ALA A 659 -28.21 6.59 19.69
CA ALA A 659 -28.85 5.65 18.77
C ALA A 659 -29.35 4.35 19.46
N LYS A 660 -30.51 3.84 19.01
CA LYS A 660 -31.06 2.54 19.44
C LYS A 660 -30.80 1.43 18.41
N LYS A 661 -30.51 0.23 18.90
CA LYS A 661 -30.25 -0.98 18.10
C LYS A 661 -31.54 -1.55 17.48
N ARG A 662 -31.49 -1.91 16.20
CA ARG A 662 -32.16 -3.07 15.56
C ARG A 662 -31.08 -3.71 14.67
N LYS A 663 -30.66 -4.97 14.82
CA LYS A 663 -31.34 -6.28 14.94
C LYS A 663 -31.94 -6.73 13.61
N THR A 664 -31.52 -7.93 13.19
CA THR A 664 -31.60 -8.53 11.85
C THR A 664 -32.86 -9.35 11.59
N VAL A 665 -33.19 -9.48 10.30
CA VAL A 665 -34.09 -10.46 9.64
C VAL A 665 -33.46 -10.63 8.22
N VAL A 666 -33.09 -11.79 7.62
CA VAL A 666 -33.66 -13.17 7.53
C VAL A 666 -34.76 -13.24 6.44
N ASP A 667 -34.84 -14.18 5.49
CA ASP A 667 -33.88 -15.24 5.04
C ASP A 667 -33.14 -14.81 3.73
N SER A 668 -33.12 -15.40 2.52
CA SER A 668 -33.69 -16.61 1.82
C SER A 668 -33.09 -16.68 0.38
N ASP A 669 -32.87 -17.77 -0.39
CA ASP A 669 -32.85 -19.25 -0.26
C ASP A 669 -32.12 -19.85 -1.54
N SER A 670 -32.10 -21.18 -1.74
CA SER A 670 -31.53 -22.01 -2.87
C SER A 670 -29.99 -22.20 -2.94
N ASP A 671 -29.37 -23.40 -2.99
CA ASP A 671 -29.62 -24.73 -3.64
C ASP A 671 -29.00 -24.79 -5.07
N ASP A 672 -28.28 -25.82 -5.58
CA ASP A 672 -27.97 -27.20 -5.14
C ASP A 672 -26.57 -27.72 -5.62
N ASP A 673 -26.10 -28.82 -5.02
CA ASP A 673 -25.29 -29.98 -5.51
C ASP A 673 -24.00 -29.87 -6.38
N ASP A 674 -22.87 -30.21 -5.74
CA ASP A 674 -21.98 -31.39 -5.90
C ASP A 674 -21.40 -31.94 -7.25
N ASP A 675 -20.15 -32.43 -7.11
CA ASP A 675 -19.45 -33.54 -7.83
C ASP A 675 -19.12 -33.43 -9.36
N ASN A 676 -18.09 -34.10 -9.92
CA ASN A 676 -17.21 -35.18 -9.43
C ASN A 676 -15.77 -35.16 -10.04
N ALA A 677 -14.95 -36.16 -9.67
CA ALA A 677 -13.60 -36.58 -10.08
C ALA A 677 -13.37 -36.76 -11.62
N GLY A 678 -12.15 -36.99 -12.14
CA GLY A 678 -10.79 -37.10 -11.53
C GLY A 678 -9.86 -38.02 -12.33
N ALA A 679 -8.89 -38.67 -11.65
CA ALA A 679 -7.89 -39.64 -12.17
C ALA A 679 -6.77 -39.09 -13.12
N SER A 680 -5.63 -39.77 -13.37
CA SER A 680 -4.61 -40.41 -12.49
C SER A 680 -3.37 -40.84 -13.35
N GLU A 681 -2.37 -41.54 -12.76
CA GLU A 681 -1.17 -42.14 -13.41
C GLU A 681 0.00 -41.18 -13.78
N GLY A 682 1.28 -41.62 -13.95
CA GLY A 682 1.76 -43.02 -13.95
C GLY A 682 3.28 -43.32 -13.80
N ASN A 683 4.22 -42.36 -13.97
CA ASN A 683 5.69 -42.60 -13.97
C ASN A 683 6.16 -43.48 -15.18
N PRO A 684 7.47 -43.84 -15.40
CA PRO A 684 8.73 -43.47 -14.73
C PRO A 684 9.74 -42.80 -15.73
N PRO A 685 11.08 -42.69 -15.48
CA PRO A 685 11.99 -41.87 -16.30
C PRO A 685 12.78 -42.66 -17.34
N ASP A 686 13.48 -41.94 -18.23
CA ASP A 686 14.48 -42.52 -19.13
C ASP A 686 15.84 -41.83 -18.99
N SER A 687 16.92 -42.61 -19.16
CA SER A 687 18.31 -42.18 -18.96
C SER A 687 19.17 -42.55 -20.15
N ASN A 688 20.02 -41.66 -20.63
CA ASN A 688 21.11 -42.05 -21.53
C ASN A 688 22.41 -41.28 -21.22
N SER A 689 23.54 -41.92 -21.45
CA SER A 689 24.79 -41.63 -20.72
C SER A 689 26.03 -41.60 -21.61
N GLY A 690 26.59 -40.40 -21.79
CA GLY A 690 27.96 -40.17 -22.27
C GLY A 690 28.21 -40.50 -23.76
N PRO A 691 29.48 -40.57 -24.19
CA PRO A 691 30.71 -40.33 -23.43
C PRO A 691 31.46 -39.04 -23.84
N SER A 692 32.41 -38.61 -23.01
CA SER A 692 33.48 -37.70 -23.43
C SER A 692 34.52 -38.42 -24.28
N PRO A 693 35.21 -37.71 -25.18
CA PRO A 693 36.66 -37.87 -25.23
C PRO A 693 37.45 -36.55 -25.32
N SER A 694 38.52 -36.49 -24.53
CA SER A 694 39.78 -35.82 -24.85
C SER A 694 40.75 -36.90 -25.37
N PRO A 695 41.96 -36.61 -25.91
CA PRO A 695 42.74 -35.38 -25.81
C PRO A 695 43.37 -34.95 -27.17
N ASN A 696 44.62 -34.45 -27.15
CA ASN A 696 45.51 -34.08 -28.27
C ASN A 696 45.18 -32.77 -29.01
N GLU A 697 46.14 -32.05 -29.60
CA GLU A 697 47.54 -31.73 -29.18
C GLU A 697 48.11 -30.68 -30.17
N ASP A 698 49.14 -29.95 -29.70
CA ASP A 698 50.27 -29.40 -30.48
C ASP A 698 50.11 -28.25 -31.52
N SER A 699 51.22 -27.52 -31.66
CA SER A 699 51.67 -26.67 -32.76
C SER A 699 50.98 -25.31 -33.01
N GLY A 700 51.80 -24.26 -33.05
CA GLY A 700 51.36 -22.87 -33.27
C GLY A 700 52.48 -21.82 -33.15
N LEU A 701 53.71 -22.19 -33.51
CA LEU A 701 54.88 -21.28 -33.46
C LEU A 701 54.80 -20.19 -34.53
N ALA A 702 55.09 -18.95 -34.14
CA ALA A 702 55.43 -17.85 -35.04
C ALA A 702 56.41 -16.90 -34.34
N GLU A 703 57.70 -17.11 -34.60
CA GLU A 703 58.79 -16.13 -34.41
C GLU A 703 58.70 -15.07 -35.54
N MET A 704 59.41 -13.94 -35.59
CA MET A 704 60.53 -13.41 -34.80
C MET A 704 60.58 -11.86 -34.95
N ASP A 705 61.55 -11.21 -34.28
CA ASP A 705 62.04 -9.82 -34.49
C ASP A 705 61.11 -8.62 -34.21
N THR A 706 61.43 -7.67 -33.32
CA THR A 706 62.61 -6.74 -33.18
C THR A 706 62.61 -5.64 -34.26
N THR A 707 62.85 -4.34 -33.98
CA THR A 707 63.92 -3.68 -33.21
C THR A 707 63.53 -2.23 -32.79
N GLY A 708 64.34 -1.56 -31.93
CA GLY A 708 64.34 -0.09 -31.70
C GLY A 708 63.27 0.45 -30.73
N ALA A 709 63.50 0.91 -29.50
CA ALA A 709 64.68 1.35 -28.71
C ALA A 709 65.12 2.84 -28.88
N GLY A 710 65.23 3.53 -27.73
CA GLY A 710 65.75 4.90 -27.56
C GLY A 710 64.71 6.05 -27.67
N ASP A 711 64.74 7.13 -26.88
CA ASP A 711 65.55 7.43 -25.69
C ASP A 711 64.89 8.55 -24.82
N ASN A 712 65.27 8.59 -23.54
CA ASN A 712 64.99 9.63 -22.50
C ASN A 712 63.53 9.86 -22.06
#